data_AF-A0A814LZ47-F1
#
_entry.id   AF-A0A814LZ47-F1
#
_cell.length_a   1.000
_cell.length_b   1.000
_cell.length_c   1.000
_cell.angle_alpha   90.00
_cell.angle_beta   90.00
_cell.angle_gamma   90.00
#
_symmetry.space_group_name_H-M   'P 1'
#
loop_
_entity.id
_entity.type
_entity.pdbx_description
1 polymer ?
#
loop_
_entity_poly.entity_id
_entity_poly.type
_entity_poly.pdbx_seq_one_letter_code
_entity_poly.pdbx_strand_id
1 'polypeptide(L)'
;MKNWLRNNDRTQQAQPAASPQLLKKWPLIMAILLAFCGLFAIATMIVLSTIPVYLSAKDIGSPTGINNDGKIFAMAFATNYIGNTPSGITNYKSVAQQINGYMGYRWNSIGIQSITLNGVGKRKKRDTTSDAFCNINNGTNYSTANGSAMEMSIIINNCPRTRCITNHCIQECLPEIKSHLSSVFGSDPVSLNLQTSDGQSPTCADGVQNGQETGPDCGGATCLSQEKTCANGLGCSSATDCTSRLCAGGLCRAPTIEPTVAPIAAPTCTDGLKNGLETDVDCGGATCVSQNKACADTLGCTSGADCMSGVCTSGSCQTPTCTDGVKNGLETALDCGGSTCASQKKACADNVSCNTGTDCMGGVGTGGSCQAPTCTDGVKNGLETGVDCGGATCVSQNKACADTLGCTSGTDCMSGVCTSGSCQAPTCADGVKNGLETGVDCGGVTCVSQNKACADNVSCSTGTDCMSRICTSGSCQAPTCADGVKNGLETGVDCGGATCVSQNKACADSLGCTSGTDCTSGVCTSGSCQAPTCTDGVKNGLETALDCGGNTCVSQNKQCADNLSCIIRTDCTSGVCTSGSCQTPTCTDGVKNGLETALDCGGSTCASQKKACADNVSCNTGIDCMSGVCTSGSCQAPTCTDGVKNGLETGVDCGGSICVSQGKKCADGSGCTMGSDCTSLGCNGGVCGG
;
A
#
# COMPACT_ATOMS: atom_id res chain seq x y z
N MET A 1 -23.98 -7.03 -25.77
CA MET A 1 -23.57 -7.88 -26.91
C MET A 1 -24.58 -7.97 -28.08
N LYS A 2 -25.68 -7.19 -28.10
CA LYS A 2 -26.58 -7.06 -29.27
C LYS A 2 -26.54 -5.68 -29.97
N ASN A 3 -25.66 -4.77 -29.55
CA ASN A 3 -25.48 -3.43 -30.16
C ASN A 3 -24.10 -3.19 -30.80
N TRP A 4 -23.31 -4.24 -31.05
CA TRP A 4 -21.97 -4.12 -31.66
C TRP A 4 -21.88 -4.68 -33.10
N LEU A 5 -22.95 -5.27 -33.64
CA LEU A 5 -22.95 -5.90 -34.98
C LEU A 5 -23.72 -5.11 -36.04
N ARG A 6 -23.50 -3.79 -36.16
CA ARG A 6 -24.15 -3.01 -37.24
C ARG A 6 -23.28 -2.03 -38.03
N ASN A 7 -21.98 -1.96 -37.80
CA ASN A 7 -21.11 -1.03 -38.53
C ASN A 7 -19.77 -1.67 -38.91
N ASN A 8 -19.75 -2.65 -39.82
CA ASN A 8 -18.54 -3.00 -40.57
C ASN A 8 -18.90 -3.84 -41.81
N ASP A 9 -19.56 -3.19 -42.76
CA ASP A 9 -19.75 -3.73 -44.11
C ASP A 9 -19.34 -2.67 -45.13
N ARG A 10 -18.05 -2.65 -45.46
CA ARG A 10 -17.43 -2.11 -46.69
C ARG A 10 -15.91 -2.11 -46.53
N THR A 11 -15.28 -3.20 -46.99
CA THR A 11 -14.05 -3.20 -47.81
C THR A 11 -13.63 -4.65 -48.04
N GLN A 12 -14.05 -5.20 -49.19
CA GLN A 12 -13.37 -6.35 -49.77
C GLN A 12 -12.09 -5.86 -50.47
N GLN A 13 -10.96 -6.52 -50.24
CA GLN A 13 -10.00 -6.84 -51.30
C GLN A 13 -8.98 -7.92 -50.87
N ALA A 14 -8.92 -8.95 -51.72
CA ALA A 14 -7.81 -9.84 -52.06
C ALA A 14 -7.20 -10.80 -51.01
N GLN A 15 -7.31 -12.10 -51.31
CA GLN A 15 -6.48 -13.19 -50.75
C GLN A 15 -5.11 -13.30 -51.46
N PRO A 16 -4.19 -14.20 -51.04
CA PRO A 16 -4.27 -15.62 -51.43
C PRO A 16 -4.02 -16.64 -50.30
N ALA A 17 -4.36 -17.88 -50.61
CA ALA A 17 -4.58 -19.04 -49.74
C ALA A 17 -3.33 -19.81 -49.27
N ALA A 18 -3.45 -20.51 -48.13
CA ALA A 18 -2.77 -21.79 -47.85
C ALA A 18 -3.51 -22.63 -46.77
N SER A 19 -4.08 -23.75 -47.23
CA SER A 19 -4.40 -25.08 -46.67
C SER A 19 -5.01 -25.36 -45.27
N PRO A 20 -5.90 -26.39 -45.12
CA PRO A 20 -6.72 -26.62 -43.93
C PRO A 20 -6.40 -27.93 -43.19
N GLN A 21 -6.09 -27.89 -41.89
CA GLN A 21 -6.14 -29.05 -41.00
C GLN A 21 -6.38 -28.57 -39.55
N LEU A 22 -7.63 -28.46 -39.08
CA LEU A 22 -7.99 -28.51 -37.64
C LEU A 22 -9.51 -28.33 -37.42
N LEU A 23 -10.29 -29.36 -37.76
CA LEU A 23 -11.70 -29.48 -37.36
C LEU A 23 -11.96 -30.87 -36.76
N LYS A 24 -11.35 -31.17 -35.60
CA LYS A 24 -11.64 -32.38 -34.81
C LYS A 24 -11.37 -32.19 -33.30
N LYS A 25 -11.86 -31.14 -32.64
CA LYS A 25 -11.84 -31.04 -31.15
C LYS A 25 -13.04 -30.32 -30.51
N TRP A 26 -14.21 -30.33 -31.15
CA TRP A 26 -15.41 -29.68 -30.60
C TRP A 26 -16.24 -30.45 -29.54
N PRO A 27 -16.15 -31.80 -29.37
CA PRO A 27 -16.95 -32.46 -28.32
C PRO A 27 -16.29 -32.48 -26.93
N LEU A 28 -14.98 -32.20 -26.81
CA LEU A 28 -14.27 -32.24 -25.52
C LEU A 28 -14.47 -30.95 -24.70
N ILE A 29 -14.66 -29.82 -25.37
CA ILE A 29 -14.81 -28.50 -24.73
C ILE A 29 -16.20 -28.33 -24.11
N MET A 30 -17.22 -28.96 -24.70
CA MET A 30 -18.59 -28.95 -24.16
C MET A 30 -18.77 -29.84 -22.91
N ALA A 31 -17.99 -30.92 -22.78
CA ALA A 31 -18.04 -31.79 -21.60
C ALA A 31 -17.42 -31.12 -20.35
N ILE A 32 -16.40 -30.29 -20.53
CA ILE A 32 -15.73 -29.58 -19.43
C ILE A 32 -16.61 -28.45 -18.89
N LEU A 33 -17.36 -27.75 -19.75
CA LEU A 33 -18.26 -26.66 -19.33
C LEU A 33 -19.48 -27.14 -18.52
N LEU A 34 -19.94 -28.38 -18.72
CA LEU A 34 -21.05 -28.96 -17.94
C LEU A 34 -20.60 -29.49 -16.57
N ALA A 35 -19.33 -29.86 -16.40
CA ALA A 35 -18.79 -30.33 -15.12
C ALA A 35 -18.59 -29.19 -14.10
N PHE A 36 -18.30 -27.96 -14.57
CA PHE A 36 -18.10 -26.80 -13.69
C PHE A 36 -19.38 -26.22 -13.09
N CYS A 37 -20.57 -26.51 -13.65
CA CYS A 37 -21.85 -26.07 -13.08
C CYS A 37 -22.35 -26.94 -11.90
N GLY A 38 -21.84 -28.17 -11.73
CA GLY A 38 -22.32 -29.11 -10.71
C GLY A 38 -21.70 -28.95 -9.31
N LEU A 39 -20.55 -28.27 -9.20
CA LEU A 39 -19.78 -28.19 -7.96
C LEU A 39 -20.15 -27.00 -7.05
N PHE A 40 -20.98 -26.07 -7.52
CA PHE A 40 -21.38 -24.88 -6.75
C PHE A 40 -22.57 -25.10 -5.80
N ALA A 41 -23.16 -26.30 -5.78
CA ALA A 41 -24.39 -26.58 -5.03
C ALA A 41 -24.21 -27.38 -3.72
N ILE A 42 -22.97 -27.68 -3.27
CA ILE A 42 -22.71 -28.54 -2.10
C ILE A 42 -21.78 -27.87 -1.07
N ALA A 43 -21.96 -26.57 -0.81
CA ALA A 43 -21.15 -25.84 0.18
C ALA A 43 -21.98 -24.90 1.08
N THR A 44 -23.20 -25.28 1.44
CA THR A 44 -24.06 -24.49 2.35
C THR A 44 -24.78 -25.31 3.43
N MET A 45 -24.22 -26.45 3.86
CA MET A 45 -24.72 -27.17 5.04
C MET A 45 -23.53 -27.75 5.83
N ILE A 46 -23.56 -27.60 7.16
CA ILE A 46 -22.57 -28.03 8.17
C ILE A 46 -21.52 -26.91 8.42
N VAL A 47 -21.55 -26.13 9.51
CA VAL A 47 -21.30 -26.52 10.90
C VAL A 47 -22.04 -25.57 11.86
N LEU A 48 -22.85 -26.15 12.76
CA LEU A 48 -23.21 -25.56 14.05
C LEU A 48 -22.88 -26.59 15.13
N SER A 49 -22.36 -26.09 16.25
CA SER A 49 -22.38 -26.65 17.62
C SER A 49 -21.07 -27.22 18.21
N THR A 50 -20.74 -26.68 19.40
CA THR A 50 -19.93 -27.19 20.54
C THR A 50 -18.39 -27.16 20.42
N ILE A 51 -17.51 -26.77 21.38
CA ILE A 51 -17.41 -26.39 22.84
C ILE A 51 -15.89 -26.00 23.04
N PRO A 52 -15.33 -25.43 24.15
CA PRO A 52 -15.63 -24.27 25.00
C PRO A 52 -14.46 -23.22 25.05
N VAL A 53 -14.66 -22.14 25.81
CA VAL A 53 -13.67 -21.10 26.12
C VAL A 53 -12.82 -21.49 27.33
N TYR A 54 -11.50 -21.40 27.20
CA TYR A 54 -10.55 -21.18 28.29
C TYR A 54 -9.57 -20.09 27.83
N LEU A 55 -9.68 -18.87 28.35
CA LEU A 55 -8.63 -17.87 28.25
C LEU A 55 -8.61 -16.99 29.51
N SER A 56 -7.47 -17.04 30.17
CA SER A 56 -7.04 -16.15 31.25
C SER A 56 -6.72 -14.76 30.70
N ALA A 57 -7.00 -13.75 31.52
CA ALA A 57 -6.81 -12.33 31.25
C ALA A 57 -5.34 -11.94 31.01
N LYS A 58 -5.10 -11.09 30.01
CA LYS A 58 -4.34 -9.82 30.15
C LYS A 58 -4.39 -8.96 28.88
N ASP A 59 -4.76 -7.70 29.12
CA ASP A 59 -4.34 -6.46 28.46
C ASP A 59 -4.87 -6.04 27.06
N ILE A 60 -5.49 -4.85 27.10
CA ILE A 60 -5.78 -3.84 26.05
C ILE A 60 -7.12 -3.99 25.32
N GLY A 61 -8.13 -3.28 25.86
CA GLY A 61 -9.45 -3.11 25.28
C GLY A 61 -9.53 -1.95 24.27
N SER A 62 -10.23 -2.23 23.19
CA SER A 62 -11.03 -1.27 22.43
C SER A 62 -12.48 -1.76 22.48
N PRO A 63 -13.49 -0.88 22.38
CA PRO A 63 -14.59 -1.25 21.49
C PRO A 63 -15.10 -0.10 20.64
N THR A 64 -15.11 -0.32 19.33
CA THR A 64 -16.03 0.30 18.38
C THR A 64 -17.27 -0.60 18.24
N GLY A 65 -18.46 -0.01 18.32
CA GLY A 65 -19.73 -0.63 17.96
C GLY A 65 -20.40 0.18 16.86
N ILE A 66 -20.87 -0.50 15.81
CA ILE A 66 -21.63 0.05 14.68
C ILE A 66 -23.07 -0.48 14.79
N ASN A 67 -24.05 0.39 14.52
CA ASN A 67 -25.44 0.04 14.26
C ASN A 67 -25.89 0.58 12.89
N ASN A 68 -26.92 -0.08 12.33
CA ASN A 68 -27.47 0.10 10.98
C ASN A 68 -28.08 1.49 10.79
N ASP A 69 -27.24 2.43 10.38
CA ASP A 69 -27.51 3.57 9.49
C ASP A 69 -26.20 4.37 9.45
N GLY A 70 -25.29 3.97 8.55
CA GLY A 70 -23.89 4.40 8.55
C GLY A 70 -23.69 5.92 8.54
N LYS A 71 -23.43 6.51 9.72
CA LYS A 71 -22.82 7.83 9.92
C LYS A 71 -21.99 7.85 11.20
N ILE A 72 -20.72 8.28 11.09
CA ILE A 72 -19.80 8.56 12.20
C ILE A 72 -20.05 10.01 12.64
N PHE A 73 -20.30 10.26 13.93
CA PHE A 73 -20.45 11.61 14.46
C PHE A 73 -19.51 11.86 15.64
N ALA A 74 -18.73 12.93 15.53
CA ALA A 74 -17.90 13.50 16.58
C ALA A 74 -18.79 14.08 17.69
N MET A 75 -18.48 13.73 18.94
CA MET A 75 -19.23 14.20 20.11
C MET A 75 -18.83 15.64 20.46
N ALA A 76 -19.75 16.57 20.21
CA ALA A 76 -19.88 17.82 20.95
C ALA A 76 -21.16 17.70 21.79
N PHE A 77 -21.02 17.41 23.08
CA PHE A 77 -22.14 17.44 24.01
C PHE A 77 -22.14 18.77 24.77
N ALA A 78 -23.07 19.65 24.40
CA ALA A 78 -23.59 20.67 25.29
C ALA A 78 -24.67 20.06 26.20
N THR A 79 -24.47 20.23 27.50
CA THR A 79 -25.47 20.47 28.56
C THR A 79 -26.94 20.15 28.29
N ASN A 80 -27.49 19.18 29.04
CA ASN A 80 -28.62 19.40 29.95
C ASN A 80 -28.95 18.11 30.73
N TYR A 81 -28.85 18.13 32.06
CA TYR A 81 -29.81 17.42 32.93
C TYR A 81 -29.82 18.04 34.33
N ILE A 82 -31.02 18.40 34.77
CA ILE A 82 -31.39 18.84 36.11
C ILE A 82 -31.36 17.61 37.04
N GLY A 83 -30.81 17.75 38.25
CA GLY A 83 -31.08 16.80 39.33
C GLY A 83 -30.06 16.78 40.48
N ASN A 84 -30.44 17.40 41.59
CA ASN A 84 -30.01 17.16 42.98
C ASN A 84 -28.51 17.13 43.33
N THR A 85 -28.09 18.14 44.10
CA THR A 85 -27.04 17.98 45.12
C THR A 85 -27.59 17.23 46.33
N PRO A 86 -26.72 16.51 47.05
CA PRO A 86 -26.48 16.84 48.44
C PRO A 86 -25.03 17.26 48.67
N SER A 87 -24.89 18.42 49.31
CA SER A 87 -23.87 18.80 50.30
C SER A 87 -22.50 18.10 50.30
N GLY A 88 -21.43 18.89 50.10
CA GLY A 88 -20.22 18.73 50.90
C GLY A 88 -18.87 18.78 50.16
N ILE A 89 -17.99 19.64 50.70
CA ILE A 89 -16.52 19.56 50.74
C ILE A 89 -15.72 20.32 49.65
N THR A 90 -15.42 21.57 50.02
CA THR A 90 -14.10 22.26 50.09
C THR A 90 -12.82 21.70 49.41
N ASN A 91 -12.23 22.61 48.59
CA ASN A 91 -10.81 23.04 48.55
C ASN A 91 -9.77 22.18 47.78
N TYR A 92 -9.19 22.74 46.72
CA TYR A 92 -7.95 22.27 46.07
C TYR A 92 -6.93 23.41 45.97
N LYS A 93 -5.89 23.32 46.79
CA LYS A 93 -4.56 23.91 46.57
C LYS A 93 -3.59 22.75 46.42
N SER A 94 -3.05 22.55 45.23
CA SER A 94 -1.69 22.06 44.92
C SER A 94 -1.64 21.40 43.54
N VAL A 95 -0.44 21.36 42.96
CA VAL A 95 -0.07 20.92 41.60
C VAL A 95 -0.16 22.00 40.51
N ALA A 96 0.41 23.17 40.81
CA ALA A 96 1.06 24.03 39.83
C ALA A 96 2.49 24.32 40.32
N GLN A 97 3.32 23.28 40.34
CA GLN A 97 4.76 23.38 40.57
C GLN A 97 5.46 22.08 40.16
N GLN A 98 5.45 21.78 38.86
CA GLN A 98 6.51 21.00 38.20
C GLN A 98 6.37 21.14 36.69
N ILE A 99 7.52 21.34 36.04
CA ILE A 99 7.74 21.42 34.59
C ILE A 99 7.53 22.84 34.01
N ASN A 100 8.37 23.76 34.48
CA ASN A 100 9.08 24.67 33.58
C ASN A 100 10.25 23.90 32.96
N GLY A 101 10.35 23.88 31.64
CA GLY A 101 11.49 23.37 30.91
C GLY A 101 11.07 22.60 29.69
N TYR A 102 10.82 23.30 28.58
CA TYR A 102 11.41 23.07 27.26
C TYR A 102 10.69 23.96 26.24
N MET A 103 11.49 24.69 25.47
CA MET A 103 11.15 25.54 24.32
C MET A 103 10.74 26.98 24.65
N GLY A 104 11.71 27.88 24.51
CA GLY A 104 11.51 29.32 24.60
C GLY A 104 11.03 29.91 23.28
N TYR A 105 9.99 30.73 23.36
CA TYR A 105 9.71 31.87 22.48
C TYR A 105 9.01 32.97 23.31
N ARG A 106 9.45 34.21 23.13
CA ARG A 106 8.93 35.40 23.83
C ARG A 106 7.56 35.76 23.26
N TRP A 107 6.54 35.89 24.12
CA TRP A 107 5.28 36.54 23.77
C TRP A 107 5.14 37.85 24.56
N ASN A 108 5.08 38.94 23.82
CA ASN A 108 4.71 40.27 24.30
C ASN A 108 3.23 40.28 24.69
N SER A 109 2.95 40.90 25.84
CA SER A 109 1.74 41.61 26.26
C SER A 109 0.42 41.33 25.52
N ILE A 110 -0.48 40.57 26.15
CA ILE A 110 -1.93 40.64 25.87
C ILE A 110 -2.57 41.42 27.02
N GLY A 111 -2.97 42.66 26.75
CA GLY A 111 -3.79 43.47 27.65
C GLY A 111 -5.27 43.16 27.45
N ILE A 112 -6.00 42.92 28.53
CA ILE A 112 -7.46 42.80 28.53
C ILE A 112 -8.04 44.21 28.76
N GLN A 113 -8.85 44.73 27.83
CA GLN A 113 -9.34 46.13 27.86
C GLN A 113 -10.80 46.32 28.31
N SER A 114 -11.57 45.30 28.70
CA SER A 114 -12.89 45.52 29.35
C SER A 114 -13.48 44.28 30.04
N ILE A 115 -14.29 44.50 31.09
CA ILE A 115 -15.14 43.48 31.76
C ILE A 115 -16.57 44.04 31.83
N THR A 116 -17.58 43.26 31.44
CA THR A 116 -19.00 43.60 31.58
C THR A 116 -19.68 42.66 32.59
N LEU A 117 -20.33 43.21 33.62
CA LEU A 117 -21.09 42.45 34.62
C LEU A 117 -22.59 42.59 34.35
N ASN A 118 -23.32 41.47 34.22
CA ASN A 118 -24.78 41.45 34.02
C ASN A 118 -25.49 40.62 35.10
N GLY A 119 -26.51 41.21 35.73
CA GLY A 119 -27.58 40.50 36.44
C GLY A 119 -27.65 40.75 37.96
N VAL A 120 -28.58 41.61 38.41
CA VAL A 120 -29.01 41.68 39.81
C VAL A 120 -30.54 41.69 39.88
N GLY A 121 -31.12 40.56 40.30
CA GLY A 121 -32.56 40.40 40.56
C GLY A 121 -32.86 40.40 42.07
N LYS A 122 -33.94 41.08 42.48
CA LYS A 122 -34.35 41.25 43.90
C LYS A 122 -34.94 39.97 44.49
N ARG A 123 -34.59 39.63 45.74
CA ARG A 123 -35.49 38.91 46.66
C ARG A 123 -36.04 39.88 47.71
N LYS A 124 -37.36 39.86 47.88
CA LYS A 124 -38.16 40.75 48.73
C LYS A 124 -38.19 40.18 50.15
N LYS A 125 -37.72 40.92 51.16
CA LYS A 125 -38.20 40.79 52.54
C LYS A 125 -38.54 42.19 53.07
N ARG A 126 -39.68 42.22 53.75
CA ARG A 126 -40.40 43.36 54.30
C ARG A 126 -39.75 43.69 55.64
N ASP A 127 -39.22 44.91 55.80
CA ASP A 127 -39.38 45.75 56.99
C ASP A 127 -38.64 47.08 56.83
N THR A 128 -39.16 48.06 57.54
CA THR A 128 -38.97 49.51 57.42
C THR A 128 -37.65 50.00 58.03
N THR A 129 -36.73 50.46 57.19
CA THR A 129 -35.85 51.65 57.31
C THR A 129 -34.86 51.59 56.15
N SER A 130 -34.64 52.74 55.52
CA SER A 130 -33.76 52.91 54.36
C SER A 130 -32.28 52.82 54.76
N ASP A 131 -31.64 51.71 54.43
CA ASP A 131 -30.18 51.57 54.30
C ASP A 131 -29.87 50.81 53.00
N ALA A 132 -29.09 51.43 52.12
CA ALA A 132 -28.63 50.81 50.87
C ALA A 132 -27.38 49.95 51.16
N PHE A 133 -27.46 48.64 50.95
CA PHE A 133 -26.29 47.75 50.99
C PHE A 133 -25.77 47.51 49.56
N CYS A 134 -24.51 47.87 49.29
CA CYS A 134 -23.75 47.50 48.10
C CYS A 134 -23.24 46.04 48.33
N ASN A 135 -23.58 45.08 47.45
CA ASN A 135 -23.17 43.67 47.60
C ASN A 135 -22.45 43.19 46.33
N ILE A 136 -21.16 42.88 46.44
CA ILE A 136 -20.29 42.41 45.35
C ILE A 136 -20.09 40.90 45.54
N ASN A 137 -20.57 40.08 44.60
CA ASN A 137 -20.41 38.62 44.66
C ASN A 137 -18.95 38.21 44.40
N ASN A 138 -18.34 37.54 45.38
CA ASN A 138 -17.00 36.96 45.30
C ASN A 138 -16.96 35.74 44.37
N GLY A 139 -16.04 35.74 43.39
CA GLY A 139 -15.68 34.49 42.73
C GLY A 139 -14.80 34.63 41.49
N THR A 140 -13.52 34.96 41.66
CA THR A 140 -12.35 34.37 40.94
C THR A 140 -11.05 35.11 41.31
N ASN A 141 -9.98 34.38 41.64
CA ASN A 141 -8.63 34.92 41.87
C ASN A 141 -7.91 35.18 40.54
N TYR A 142 -7.18 36.29 40.42
CA TYR A 142 -6.25 36.56 39.32
C TYR A 142 -4.86 36.93 39.87
N SER A 143 -3.78 36.42 39.25
CA SER A 143 -2.40 36.80 39.54
C SER A 143 -1.81 37.59 38.37
N THR A 144 -1.16 38.72 38.63
CA THR A 144 -0.44 39.50 37.61
C THR A 144 1.06 39.52 37.92
N ALA A 145 1.89 39.23 36.92
CA ALA A 145 3.32 39.48 36.97
C ALA A 145 3.63 40.84 36.29
N ASN A 146 4.40 41.66 37.02
CA ASN A 146 5.06 42.91 36.61
C ASN A 146 4.19 44.16 36.40
N GLY A 147 4.52 45.17 37.18
CA GLY A 147 3.86 46.47 37.23
C GLY A 147 4.10 47.34 36.00
N SER A 148 3.02 47.93 35.54
CA SER A 148 2.95 49.19 34.77
C SER A 148 1.50 49.68 34.91
N ALA A 149 1.32 50.96 35.23
CA ALA A 149 0.02 51.55 35.54
C ALA A 149 -0.98 51.41 34.38
N MET A 150 -2.22 51.01 34.68
CA MET A 150 -3.33 50.96 33.73
C MET A 150 -4.42 51.93 34.18
N GLU A 151 -4.83 52.87 33.31
CA GLU A 151 -6.09 53.60 33.49
C GLU A 151 -7.25 52.66 33.13
N MET A 152 -8.19 52.46 34.06
CA MET A 152 -9.37 51.62 33.86
C MET A 152 -10.63 52.48 33.93
N SER A 153 -11.39 52.54 32.84
CA SER A 153 -12.69 53.22 32.79
C SER A 153 -13.83 52.24 33.06
N ILE A 154 -14.68 52.53 34.05
CA ILE A 154 -15.83 51.69 34.43
C ILE A 154 -17.11 52.36 33.93
N ILE A 155 -17.89 51.66 33.09
CA ILE A 155 -19.20 52.12 32.61
C ILE A 155 -20.30 51.29 33.31
N ILE A 156 -21.18 51.95 34.06
CA ILE A 156 -22.35 51.32 34.71
C ILE A 156 -23.59 51.64 33.88
N ASN A 157 -24.18 50.64 33.23
CA ASN A 157 -25.43 50.80 32.48
C ASN A 157 -26.60 50.14 33.22
N ASN A 158 -27.75 50.83 33.21
CA ASN A 158 -29.05 50.49 33.83
C ASN A 158 -29.21 50.68 35.34
N CYS A 159 -29.55 51.90 35.75
CA CYS A 159 -30.24 52.16 37.01
C CYS A 159 -31.76 52.29 36.74
N PRO A 160 -32.62 51.35 37.19
CA PRO A 160 -34.04 51.37 36.87
C PRO A 160 -34.80 52.21 37.90
N ARG A 161 -34.92 53.53 37.67
CA ARG A 161 -36.11 54.39 37.89
C ARG A 161 -35.75 55.87 37.98
N THR A 162 -36.63 56.68 37.40
CA THR A 162 -36.80 58.13 37.57
C THR A 162 -36.86 58.54 39.05
N ARG A 163 -36.04 59.53 39.43
CA ARG A 163 -35.73 60.07 40.78
C ARG A 163 -34.52 59.42 41.48
N CYS A 164 -33.33 59.66 40.92
CA CYS A 164 -32.05 59.71 41.62
C CYS A 164 -30.96 60.10 40.61
N ILE A 165 -30.87 61.39 40.27
CA ILE A 165 -29.67 61.96 39.66
C ILE A 165 -29.28 63.16 40.53
N THR A 166 -28.84 62.87 41.74
CA THR A 166 -27.97 63.79 42.49
C THR A 166 -26.73 62.99 42.88
N ASN A 167 -25.60 63.70 42.91
CA ASN A 167 -24.25 63.22 43.19
C ASN A 167 -24.10 62.45 44.53
N HIS A 168 -25.17 62.27 45.31
CA HIS A 168 -25.14 61.68 46.66
C HIS A 168 -25.00 60.15 46.66
N CYS A 169 -25.68 59.42 45.76
CA CYS A 169 -25.60 57.94 45.73
C CYS A 169 -24.25 57.40 45.20
N ILE A 170 -23.51 58.17 44.41
CA ILE A 170 -22.18 57.76 43.93
C ILE A 170 -21.12 57.96 45.02
N GLN A 171 -21.30 58.96 45.89
CA GLN A 171 -20.37 59.25 46.99
C GLN A 171 -20.49 58.24 48.15
N GLU A 172 -21.63 57.59 48.35
CA GLU A 172 -21.79 56.58 49.41
C GLU A 172 -21.18 55.20 49.10
N CYS A 173 -21.15 54.73 47.83
CA CYS A 173 -20.45 53.48 47.48
C CYS A 173 -18.97 53.70 47.05
N LEU A 174 -18.48 54.95 47.00
CA LEU A 174 -17.08 55.26 46.68
C LEU A 174 -16.04 54.69 47.69
N PRO A 175 -16.31 54.65 49.01
CA PRO A 175 -15.40 54.05 49.99
C PRO A 175 -15.28 52.53 49.84
N GLU A 176 -16.38 51.82 49.57
CA GLU A 176 -16.37 50.36 49.37
C GLU A 176 -15.66 49.97 48.07
N ILE A 177 -15.84 50.74 46.99
CA ILE A 177 -15.15 50.52 45.71
C ILE A 177 -13.64 50.77 45.84
N LYS A 178 -13.23 51.83 46.56
CA LYS A 178 -11.81 52.09 46.86
C LYS A 178 -11.20 51.00 47.75
N SER A 179 -11.91 50.55 48.79
CA SER A 179 -11.47 49.46 49.67
C SER A 179 -11.26 48.14 48.91
N HIS A 180 -12.15 47.82 47.97
CA HIS A 180 -12.02 46.61 47.16
C HIS A 180 -10.85 46.69 46.18
N LEU A 181 -10.63 47.84 45.54
CA LEU A 181 -9.52 48.05 44.60
C LEU A 181 -8.16 48.07 45.32
N SER A 182 -8.08 48.60 46.55
CA SER A 182 -6.87 48.57 47.37
C SER A 182 -6.50 47.16 47.87
N SER A 183 -7.46 46.25 48.06
CA SER A 183 -7.19 44.86 48.43
C SER A 183 -6.69 43.98 47.27
N VAL A 184 -6.88 44.42 46.02
CA VAL A 184 -6.54 43.64 44.82
C VAL A 184 -5.19 44.07 44.22
N PHE A 185 -4.81 45.36 44.31
CA PHE A 185 -3.64 45.89 43.59
C PHE A 185 -2.43 46.31 44.44
N GLY A 186 -2.49 46.22 45.78
CA GLY A 186 -1.38 46.67 46.63
C GLY A 186 -1.17 48.20 46.58
N SER A 187 -0.41 48.71 47.52
CA SER A 187 -0.30 50.16 47.80
C SER A 187 0.38 50.95 46.67
N ASP A 188 -0.40 51.53 45.76
CA ASP A 188 -0.10 52.78 45.02
C ASP A 188 -1.40 53.42 44.46
N PRO A 189 -1.50 54.76 44.35
CA PRO A 189 -2.78 55.48 44.36
C PRO A 189 -3.46 55.63 42.99
N VAL A 190 -4.76 55.31 42.91
CA VAL A 190 -5.64 55.65 41.79
C VAL A 190 -6.26 57.04 42.04
N SER A 191 -5.93 58.01 41.19
CA SER A 191 -6.50 59.37 41.24
C SER A 191 -7.78 59.47 40.39
N LEU A 192 -8.90 59.83 41.00
CA LEU A 192 -10.19 60.07 40.34
C LEU A 192 -10.63 61.51 40.66
N ASN A 193 -10.78 62.37 39.65
CA ASN A 193 -11.15 63.78 39.87
C ASN A 193 -12.43 64.13 39.11
N LEU A 194 -13.44 64.62 39.84
CA LEU A 194 -14.72 65.14 39.37
C LEU A 194 -15.05 66.36 40.24
N GLN A 195 -15.20 67.54 39.63
CA GLN A 195 -15.63 68.76 40.32
C GLN A 195 -16.89 69.34 39.67
N THR A 196 -17.88 69.66 40.50
CA THR A 196 -19.10 70.45 40.23
C THR A 196 -19.33 71.38 41.41
N SER A 197 -19.79 72.62 41.18
CA SER A 197 -20.21 73.54 42.26
C SER A 197 -21.48 74.32 41.87
N ASP A 198 -22.53 74.16 42.67
CA ASP A 198 -23.75 74.99 42.69
C ASP A 198 -23.77 75.85 43.96
N GLY A 199 -24.12 77.13 43.81
CA GLY A 199 -24.50 78.04 44.89
C GLY A 199 -25.35 79.17 44.30
N GLN A 200 -26.64 79.21 44.66
CA GLN A 200 -27.64 80.15 44.10
C GLN A 200 -27.28 81.62 44.36
N SER A 201 -26.67 82.21 43.33
CA SER A 201 -26.64 83.64 43.00
C SER A 201 -27.98 84.08 42.37
N PRO A 202 -28.27 85.40 42.28
CA PRO A 202 -29.43 85.94 41.56
C PRO A 202 -29.68 85.18 40.26
N THR A 203 -30.91 84.68 40.09
CA THR A 203 -31.26 83.76 39.02
C THR A 203 -32.05 84.48 37.95
N CYS A 204 -31.70 84.21 36.70
CA CYS A 204 -32.34 84.80 35.52
C CYS A 204 -33.71 84.18 35.20
N ALA A 205 -34.55 83.94 36.20
CA ALA A 205 -35.84 83.26 36.07
C ALA A 205 -36.83 83.56 37.21
N ASP A 206 -36.53 84.55 38.06
CA ASP A 206 -37.34 84.87 39.25
C ASP A 206 -38.37 85.99 39.01
N GLY A 207 -38.40 86.55 37.80
CA GLY A 207 -39.39 87.50 37.32
C GLY A 207 -39.10 88.95 37.72
N VAL A 208 -37.95 89.23 38.33
CA VAL A 208 -37.60 90.57 38.84
C VAL A 208 -36.21 90.98 38.41
N GLN A 209 -36.06 92.20 37.88
CA GLN A 209 -34.74 92.73 37.53
C GLN A 209 -33.89 92.96 38.79
N ASN A 210 -33.04 92.01 39.13
CA ASN A 210 -32.15 92.07 40.30
C ASN A 210 -30.72 91.62 39.95
N GLY A 211 -29.77 91.84 40.85
CA GLY A 211 -28.36 91.51 40.57
C GLY A 211 -27.77 92.33 39.40
N GLN A 212 -27.08 91.65 38.46
CA GLN A 212 -26.43 92.27 37.30
C GLN A 212 -27.31 92.25 36.04
N GLU A 213 -28.62 92.04 36.18
CA GLU A 213 -29.57 91.96 35.07
C GLU A 213 -29.85 93.31 34.42
N THR A 214 -29.92 93.33 33.08
CA THR A 214 -30.21 94.56 32.33
C THR A 214 -31.67 94.68 31.89
N GLY A 215 -32.43 93.58 31.93
CA GLY A 215 -33.91 93.54 31.97
C GLY A 215 -34.38 92.42 32.92
N PRO A 216 -35.68 92.31 33.24
CA PRO A 216 -36.17 91.26 34.13
C PRO A 216 -35.79 89.87 33.61
N ASP A 217 -35.01 89.11 34.39
CA ASP A 217 -34.51 87.77 34.06
C ASP A 217 -33.65 87.67 32.77
N CYS A 218 -33.13 88.78 32.26
CA CYS A 218 -32.39 88.79 30.99
C CYS A 218 -31.28 89.84 30.96
N GLY A 219 -30.25 89.56 30.14
CA GLY A 219 -29.17 90.51 29.89
C GLY A 219 -28.24 90.74 31.08
N GLY A 220 -27.05 91.29 30.83
CA GLY A 220 -26.00 91.43 31.83
C GLY A 220 -25.21 90.13 32.09
N ALA A 221 -24.08 90.26 32.77
CA ALA A 221 -23.07 89.19 32.86
C ALA A 221 -23.61 87.90 33.49
N THR A 222 -24.52 88.02 34.45
CA THR A 222 -25.13 86.85 35.12
C THR A 222 -26.02 86.05 34.17
N CYS A 223 -26.87 86.70 33.37
CA CYS A 223 -27.81 86.01 32.48
C CYS A 223 -27.21 85.62 31.13
N LEU A 224 -26.16 86.30 30.69
CA LEU A 224 -25.40 85.86 29.53
C LEU A 224 -24.70 84.51 29.77
N SER A 225 -24.24 84.26 30.99
CA SER A 225 -23.63 82.96 31.34
C SER A 225 -24.62 81.78 31.25
N GLN A 226 -25.93 82.07 31.24
CA GLN A 226 -27.02 81.12 31.09
C GLN A 226 -27.74 81.22 29.72
N GLU A 227 -27.11 81.90 28.74
CA GLU A 227 -27.65 82.16 27.39
C GLU A 227 -28.99 82.92 27.33
N LYS A 228 -29.37 83.65 28.40
CA LYS A 228 -30.61 84.43 28.45
C LYS A 228 -30.40 85.88 28.03
N THR A 229 -30.64 86.14 26.76
CA THR A 229 -30.62 87.48 26.16
C THR A 229 -32.00 88.15 26.20
N CYS A 230 -32.02 89.48 26.30
CA CYS A 230 -33.21 90.29 26.32
C CYS A 230 -33.82 90.46 24.92
N ALA A 231 -35.14 90.28 24.85
CA ALA A 231 -35.93 90.55 23.65
C ALA A 231 -35.97 92.07 23.35
N ASN A 232 -36.34 92.42 22.11
CA ASN A 232 -36.48 93.81 21.70
C ASN A 232 -37.47 94.56 22.61
N GLY A 233 -37.09 95.76 23.07
CA GLY A 233 -37.86 96.59 23.99
C GLY A 233 -37.56 96.40 25.47
N LEU A 234 -36.72 95.43 25.85
CA LEU A 234 -36.19 95.27 27.22
C LEU A 234 -34.85 95.99 27.40
N GLY A 235 -34.48 96.27 28.66
CA GLY A 235 -33.27 97.00 29.02
C GLY A 235 -31.98 96.29 28.62
N CYS A 236 -30.95 97.08 28.29
CA CYS A 236 -29.62 96.58 27.95
C CYS A 236 -28.53 97.58 28.32
N SER A 237 -27.36 97.07 28.65
CA SER A 237 -26.13 97.86 28.87
C SER A 237 -25.06 97.58 27.82
N SER A 238 -25.13 96.42 27.15
CA SER A 238 -24.24 95.99 26.06
C SER A 238 -25.04 95.36 24.93
N ALA A 239 -24.50 95.42 23.70
CA ALA A 239 -25.01 94.70 22.53
C ALA A 239 -25.24 93.21 22.83
N THR A 240 -24.36 92.60 23.61
CA THR A 240 -24.43 91.18 23.99
C THR A 240 -25.67 90.83 24.82
N ASP A 241 -26.24 91.81 25.51
CA ASP A 241 -27.44 91.62 26.35
C ASP A 241 -28.69 91.35 25.52
N CYS A 242 -28.68 91.72 24.24
CA CYS A 242 -29.85 91.67 23.37
C CYS A 242 -29.81 90.46 22.44
N THR A 243 -30.96 89.81 22.25
CA THR A 243 -31.10 88.76 21.23
C THR A 243 -30.80 89.31 19.84
N SER A 244 -31.13 90.57 19.58
CA SER A 244 -30.80 91.29 18.34
C SER A 244 -29.33 91.68 18.20
N ARG A 245 -28.53 91.51 19.25
CA ARG A 245 -27.17 92.04 19.40
C ARG A 245 -27.06 93.56 19.22
N LEU A 246 -28.15 94.29 19.34
CA LEU A 246 -28.18 95.74 19.17
C LEU A 246 -28.79 96.40 20.40
N CYS A 247 -27.92 96.97 21.24
CA CYS A 247 -28.31 97.80 22.37
C CYS A 247 -28.18 99.27 21.98
N ALA A 248 -29.30 99.98 21.89
CA ALA A 248 -29.32 101.39 21.49
C ALA A 248 -30.34 102.18 22.32
N GLY A 249 -29.85 103.21 23.02
CA GLY A 249 -30.66 104.01 23.95
C GLY A 249 -31.03 103.28 25.24
N GLY A 250 -30.23 102.29 25.67
CA GLY A 250 -30.49 101.48 26.88
C GLY A 250 -31.56 100.41 26.71
N LEU A 251 -32.04 100.17 25.48
CA LEU A 251 -33.03 99.14 25.15
C LEU A 251 -32.56 98.29 23.95
N CYS A 252 -32.93 97.01 23.95
CA CYS A 252 -32.71 96.10 22.84
C CYS A 252 -33.57 96.48 21.65
N ARG A 253 -32.95 96.63 20.48
CA ARG A 253 -33.64 97.06 19.25
C ARG A 253 -33.51 96.01 18.16
N ALA A 254 -34.55 95.87 17.34
CA ALA A 254 -34.48 95.00 16.17
C ALA A 254 -33.43 95.52 15.17
N PRO A 255 -32.64 94.64 14.51
CA PRO A 255 -31.76 95.06 13.43
C PRO A 255 -32.61 95.57 12.26
N THR A 256 -32.52 96.86 11.95
CA THR A 256 -33.12 97.43 10.75
C THR A 256 -32.21 97.12 9.56
N ILE A 257 -32.63 96.19 8.72
CA ILE A 257 -31.91 95.84 7.48
C ILE A 257 -32.36 96.83 6.40
N GLU A 258 -31.45 97.66 5.91
CA GLU A 258 -31.61 98.33 4.60
C GLU A 258 -30.82 97.58 3.52
N PRO A 259 -31.34 97.49 2.28
CA PRO A 259 -30.85 96.56 1.27
C PRO A 259 -29.90 97.24 0.29
N THR A 260 -28.71 96.69 0.09
CA THR A 260 -27.99 96.71 -1.21
C THR A 260 -26.84 95.71 -1.19
N VAL A 261 -26.99 94.61 -1.94
CA VAL A 261 -26.05 93.97 -2.87
C VAL A 261 -26.72 92.68 -3.36
N ALA A 262 -26.65 92.44 -4.67
CA ALA A 262 -27.23 91.31 -5.39
C ALA A 262 -26.87 89.96 -4.76
N PRO A 263 -27.72 88.92 -4.90
CA PRO A 263 -27.44 87.62 -4.31
C PRO A 263 -26.22 87.06 -5.01
N ILE A 264 -25.12 86.93 -4.27
CA ILE A 264 -24.11 85.94 -4.63
C ILE A 264 -24.89 84.64 -4.64
N ALA A 265 -25.01 84.01 -5.81
CA ALA A 265 -25.66 82.72 -5.92
C ALA A 265 -25.07 81.81 -4.84
N ALA A 266 -25.94 81.08 -4.13
CA ALA A 266 -25.46 80.16 -3.12
C ALA A 266 -24.38 79.27 -3.74
N PRO A 267 -23.26 79.01 -3.04
CA PRO A 267 -22.18 78.18 -3.56
C PRO A 267 -22.75 76.86 -4.09
N THR A 268 -22.46 76.51 -5.35
CA THR A 268 -22.95 75.28 -5.99
C THR A 268 -21.80 74.44 -6.49
N CYS A 269 -21.96 73.11 -6.47
CA CYS A 269 -20.95 72.14 -6.90
C CYS A 269 -20.80 72.03 -8.44
N THR A 270 -20.97 73.15 -9.14
CA THR A 270 -20.93 73.31 -10.61
C THR A 270 -20.67 74.76 -11.06
N ASP A 271 -20.33 75.70 -10.15
CA ASP A 271 -20.18 77.12 -10.46
C ASP A 271 -18.78 77.54 -10.94
N GLY A 272 -17.83 76.60 -10.99
CA GLY A 272 -16.47 76.79 -11.49
C GLY A 272 -15.53 77.41 -10.47
N LEU A 273 -15.94 77.58 -9.21
CA LEU A 273 -15.17 78.23 -8.17
C LEU A 273 -15.06 77.34 -6.93
N LYS A 274 -13.85 77.12 -6.42
CA LYS A 274 -13.66 76.48 -5.10
C LYS A 274 -14.18 77.38 -3.98
N ASN A 275 -15.45 77.21 -3.60
CA ASN A 275 -16.14 78.05 -2.60
C ASN A 275 -17.04 77.20 -1.68
N GLY A 276 -17.63 77.80 -0.65
CA GLY A 276 -18.49 77.07 0.30
C GLY A 276 -17.72 75.99 1.08
N LEU A 277 -18.22 74.74 1.05
CA LEU A 277 -17.62 73.58 1.74
C LEU A 277 -16.80 72.67 0.80
N GLU A 278 -16.54 73.10 -0.43
CA GLU A 278 -15.80 72.34 -1.44
C GLU A 278 -14.32 72.11 -1.06
N THR A 279 -13.79 70.95 -1.43
CA THR A 279 -12.38 70.63 -1.21
C THR A 279 -11.53 70.77 -2.47
N ASP A 280 -12.14 70.74 -3.65
CA ASP A 280 -11.61 71.27 -4.91
C ASP A 280 -12.74 71.92 -5.72
N VAL A 281 -12.42 72.59 -6.83
CA VAL A 281 -13.38 73.31 -7.66
C VAL A 281 -14.57 72.40 -8.01
N ASP A 282 -15.77 72.78 -7.57
CA ASP A 282 -17.04 72.09 -7.83
C ASP A 282 -17.15 70.66 -7.27
N CYS A 283 -16.28 70.25 -6.34
CA CYS A 283 -16.29 68.89 -5.82
C CYS A 283 -15.78 68.76 -4.38
N GLY A 284 -16.18 67.65 -3.75
CA GLY A 284 -15.75 67.30 -2.40
C GLY A 284 -16.39 68.16 -1.31
N GLY A 285 -16.22 67.76 -0.05
CA GLY A 285 -16.98 68.31 1.06
C GLY A 285 -18.40 67.75 1.15
N ALA A 286 -18.96 67.74 2.38
CA ALA A 286 -20.22 67.06 2.67
C ALA A 286 -21.39 67.47 1.75
N THR A 287 -21.46 68.75 1.38
CA THR A 287 -22.51 69.27 0.48
C THR A 287 -22.39 68.69 -0.93
N CYS A 288 -21.22 68.72 -1.55
CA CYS A 288 -21.04 68.23 -2.92
C CYS A 288 -21.06 66.71 -3.01
N VAL A 289 -20.53 66.02 -2.01
CA VAL A 289 -20.63 64.55 -1.90
C VAL A 289 -22.10 64.13 -1.78
N SER A 290 -22.94 64.85 -1.02
CA SER A 290 -24.38 64.57 -0.94
C SER A 290 -25.13 64.75 -2.27
N GLN A 291 -24.55 65.52 -3.20
CA GLN A 291 -25.03 65.72 -4.56
C GLN A 291 -24.34 64.80 -5.58
N ASN A 292 -23.60 63.78 -5.11
CA ASN A 292 -22.83 62.84 -5.94
C ASN A 292 -21.73 63.51 -6.77
N LYS A 293 -21.11 64.57 -6.22
CA LYS A 293 -19.99 65.34 -6.79
C LYS A 293 -18.72 65.18 -5.94
N ALA A 294 -18.28 63.94 -5.79
CA ALA A 294 -16.96 63.66 -5.23
C ALA A 294 -15.88 64.00 -6.27
N CYS A 295 -14.70 64.39 -5.79
CA CYS A 295 -13.57 64.79 -6.61
C CYS A 295 -12.92 63.59 -7.31
N ALA A 296 -12.56 63.78 -8.58
CA ALA A 296 -11.76 62.84 -9.35
C ALA A 296 -10.32 62.74 -8.81
N ASP A 297 -9.58 61.74 -9.28
CA ASP A 297 -8.16 61.55 -8.92
C ASP A 297 -7.34 62.83 -9.15
N THR A 298 -6.32 63.05 -8.31
CA THR A 298 -5.41 64.21 -8.27
C THR A 298 -6.00 65.53 -7.77
N LEU A 299 -7.33 65.64 -7.64
CA LEU A 299 -8.00 66.84 -7.09
C LEU A 299 -7.91 66.90 -5.56
N GLY A 300 -8.08 68.10 -5.00
CA GLY A 300 -7.96 68.44 -3.59
C GLY A 300 -9.03 67.81 -2.69
N CYS A 301 -8.59 67.32 -1.53
CA CYS A 301 -9.47 66.68 -0.54
C CYS A 301 -9.02 66.97 0.89
N THR A 302 -9.94 66.80 1.84
CA THR A 302 -9.66 66.87 3.29
C THR A 302 -10.02 65.58 4.01
N SER A 303 -10.86 64.75 3.41
CA SER A 303 -11.29 63.44 3.89
C SER A 303 -11.48 62.47 2.72
N GLY A 304 -11.44 61.16 2.98
CA GLY A 304 -11.68 60.17 1.93
C GLY A 304 -13.04 60.28 1.24
N ALA A 305 -14.07 60.75 1.96
CA ALA A 305 -15.41 60.97 1.42
C ALA A 305 -15.45 62.02 0.31
N ASP A 306 -14.47 62.92 0.27
CA ASP A 306 -14.37 63.95 -0.76
C ASP A 306 -13.97 63.38 -2.11
N CYS A 307 -13.42 62.17 -2.16
CA CYS A 307 -12.86 61.55 -3.36
C CYS A 307 -13.76 60.46 -3.93
N MET A 308 -13.86 60.39 -5.25
CA MET A 308 -14.55 59.29 -5.94
C MET A 308 -13.94 57.92 -5.60
N SER A 309 -12.63 57.88 -5.35
CA SER A 309 -11.91 56.68 -4.91
C SER A 309 -12.13 56.34 -3.43
N GLY A 310 -12.60 57.27 -2.61
CA GLY A 310 -12.62 57.12 -1.15
C GLY A 310 -11.26 57.37 -0.48
N VAL A 311 -10.19 57.67 -1.23
CA VAL A 311 -8.82 57.79 -0.72
C VAL A 311 -8.32 59.23 -0.83
N CYS A 312 -8.09 59.86 0.31
CA CYS A 312 -7.48 61.18 0.41
C CYS A 312 -6.12 61.07 1.11
N THR A 313 -5.03 61.22 0.36
CA THR A 313 -3.66 61.15 0.90
C THR A 313 -2.93 62.44 0.60
N SER A 314 -2.30 63.04 1.61
CA SER A 314 -1.56 64.29 1.48
C SER A 314 -2.36 65.45 0.85
N GLY A 315 -3.68 65.47 1.07
CA GLY A 315 -4.57 66.53 0.57
C GLY A 315 -5.02 66.38 -0.88
N SER A 316 -4.75 65.24 -1.53
CA SER A 316 -5.20 64.94 -2.90
C SER A 316 -5.83 63.55 -3.04
N CYS A 317 -6.86 63.46 -3.87
CA CYS A 317 -7.54 62.21 -4.19
C CYS A 317 -6.62 61.27 -4.95
N GLN A 318 -6.50 60.03 -4.46
CA GLN A 318 -5.64 59.02 -5.07
C GLN A 318 -6.45 58.07 -5.94
N THR A 319 -5.83 57.55 -7.01
CA THR A 319 -6.40 56.46 -7.79
C THR A 319 -6.56 55.21 -6.92
N PRO A 320 -7.66 54.45 -7.03
CA PRO A 320 -7.86 53.18 -6.35
C PRO A 320 -6.67 52.21 -6.50
N THR A 321 -6.16 51.67 -5.40
CA THR A 321 -5.10 50.65 -5.39
C THR A 321 -5.44 49.51 -4.45
N CYS A 322 -4.92 48.31 -4.72
CA CYS A 322 -5.16 47.11 -3.90
C CYS A 322 -4.38 47.08 -2.57
N THR A 323 -4.16 48.26 -1.97
CA THR A 323 -3.44 48.50 -0.71
C THR A 323 -3.83 49.84 -0.06
N ASP A 324 -4.88 50.51 -0.52
CA ASP A 324 -5.25 51.86 -0.08
C ASP A 324 -6.16 51.90 1.16
N GLY A 325 -6.61 50.74 1.65
CA GLY A 325 -7.38 50.61 2.88
C GLY A 325 -8.86 50.91 2.71
N VAL A 326 -9.39 50.99 1.47
CA VAL A 326 -10.82 51.12 1.21
C VAL A 326 -11.28 50.16 0.12
N LYS A 327 -12.45 49.53 0.28
CA LYS A 327 -13.01 48.66 -0.77
C LYS A 327 -13.55 49.50 -1.93
N ASN A 328 -12.76 49.71 -2.97
CA ASN A 328 -13.10 50.55 -4.13
C ASN A 328 -12.72 49.87 -5.46
N GLY A 329 -12.90 50.56 -6.59
CA GLY A 329 -12.50 50.04 -7.91
C GLY A 329 -13.17 48.70 -8.27
N LEU A 330 -12.34 47.70 -8.61
CA LEU A 330 -12.79 46.33 -8.97
C LEU A 330 -12.57 45.31 -7.84
N GLU A 331 -12.30 45.77 -6.62
CA GLU A 331 -12.05 44.90 -5.48
C GLU A 331 -13.28 44.11 -5.03
N THR A 332 -13.09 42.82 -4.74
CA THR A 332 -14.18 41.99 -4.20
C THR A 332 -14.22 42.02 -2.67
N ALA A 333 -13.10 42.30 -2.02
CA ALA A 333 -12.99 42.65 -0.62
C ALA A 333 -11.89 43.70 -0.43
N LEU A 334 -11.81 44.27 0.78
CA LEU A 334 -10.86 45.34 1.11
C LEU A 334 -9.46 45.03 0.61
N ASP A 335 -8.95 45.83 -0.33
CA ASP A 335 -7.60 45.72 -0.91
C ASP A 335 -7.29 44.39 -1.62
N CYS A 336 -8.30 43.61 -2.04
CA CYS A 336 -8.08 42.31 -2.67
C CYS A 336 -9.20 41.84 -3.61
N GLY A 337 -8.80 40.94 -4.52
CA GLY A 337 -9.71 40.26 -5.45
C GLY A 337 -10.20 41.13 -6.60
N GLY A 338 -10.84 40.52 -7.59
CA GLY A 338 -11.14 41.14 -8.86
C GLY A 338 -9.96 41.17 -9.83
N SER A 339 -10.23 41.47 -11.10
CA SER A 339 -9.25 41.38 -12.18
C SER A 339 -8.06 42.34 -12.01
N THR A 340 -8.30 43.55 -11.47
CA THR A 340 -7.25 44.53 -11.19
C THR A 340 -6.28 44.01 -10.12
N CYS A 341 -6.78 43.55 -8.98
CA CYS A 341 -5.92 43.06 -7.88
C CYS A 341 -5.29 41.71 -8.18
N ALA A 342 -5.94 40.85 -8.97
CA ALA A 342 -5.34 39.63 -9.49
C ALA A 342 -4.07 39.91 -10.32
N SER A 343 -4.09 40.95 -11.17
CA SER A 343 -2.91 41.36 -11.95
C SER A 343 -1.74 41.84 -11.07
N GLN A 344 -2.04 42.33 -9.86
CA GLN A 344 -1.07 42.79 -8.87
C GLN A 344 -0.70 41.69 -7.83
N LYS A 345 -1.16 40.45 -8.04
CA LYS A 345 -0.99 39.32 -7.10
C LYS A 345 -1.57 39.58 -5.71
N LYS A 346 -2.67 40.34 -5.65
CA LYS A 346 -3.43 40.69 -4.44
C LYS A 346 -4.76 39.94 -4.42
N ALA A 347 -4.68 38.61 -4.39
CA ALA A 347 -5.84 37.77 -4.15
C ALA A 347 -6.19 37.77 -2.65
N CYS A 348 -7.46 37.56 -2.35
CA CYS A 348 -8.00 37.56 -1.01
C CYS A 348 -7.58 36.32 -0.21
N ALA A 349 -7.32 36.53 1.09
CA ALA A 349 -7.01 35.47 2.03
C ALA A 349 -8.23 34.60 2.37
N ASP A 350 -7.99 33.50 3.06
CA ASP A 350 -9.05 32.58 3.49
C ASP A 350 -10.07 33.30 4.39
N ASN A 351 -11.34 32.92 4.27
CA ASN A 351 -12.51 33.53 4.93
C ASN A 351 -12.80 34.99 4.55
N VAL A 352 -12.13 35.55 3.53
CA VAL A 352 -12.44 36.88 3.00
C VAL A 352 -13.50 36.77 1.89
N SER A 353 -14.37 37.78 1.77
CA SER A 353 -15.41 37.80 0.75
C SER A 353 -14.86 37.79 -0.68
N CYS A 354 -15.48 37.01 -1.56
CA CYS A 354 -15.13 36.90 -2.97
C CYS A 354 -16.36 36.73 -3.86
N ASN A 355 -16.23 37.04 -5.15
CA ASN A 355 -17.27 36.80 -6.15
C ASN A 355 -16.98 35.53 -6.96
N THR A 356 -15.70 35.22 -7.17
CA THR A 356 -15.21 34.09 -7.96
C THR A 356 -14.00 33.45 -7.28
N GLY A 357 -13.70 32.20 -7.59
CA GLY A 357 -12.53 31.51 -7.04
C GLY A 357 -11.20 32.20 -7.39
N THR A 358 -11.11 32.87 -8.55
CA THR A 358 -9.92 33.63 -8.96
C THR A 358 -9.61 34.84 -8.10
N ASP A 359 -10.59 35.29 -7.30
CA ASP A 359 -10.37 36.36 -6.32
C ASP A 359 -9.59 35.85 -5.10
N CYS A 360 -9.48 34.54 -4.90
CA CYS A 360 -8.92 33.92 -3.70
C CYS A 360 -7.50 33.43 -3.94
N MET A 361 -6.63 33.56 -2.92
CA MET A 361 -5.26 33.02 -2.99
C MET A 361 -5.26 31.51 -3.22
N GLY A 362 -6.19 30.78 -2.62
CA GLY A 362 -6.38 29.34 -2.84
C GLY A 362 -7.12 28.97 -4.13
N GLY A 363 -7.65 29.95 -4.89
CA GLY A 363 -8.39 29.67 -6.12
C GLY A 363 -9.82 29.16 -5.92
N VAL A 364 -10.29 29.00 -4.68
CA VAL A 364 -11.61 28.43 -4.35
C VAL A 364 -12.46 29.43 -3.57
N GLY A 365 -13.64 29.74 -4.12
CA GLY A 365 -14.66 30.56 -3.48
C GLY A 365 -15.97 29.79 -3.36
N THR A 366 -16.46 29.57 -2.14
CA THR A 366 -17.77 28.96 -1.88
C THR A 366 -18.54 29.79 -0.87
N GLY A 367 -19.86 29.91 -1.06
CA GLY A 367 -20.70 30.75 -0.19
C GLY A 367 -20.36 32.24 -0.19
N GLY A 368 -19.67 32.74 -1.22
CA GLY A 368 -19.21 34.13 -1.31
C GLY A 368 -17.95 34.43 -0.47
N SER A 369 -17.24 33.41 -0.01
CA SER A 369 -16.00 33.55 0.77
C SER A 369 -14.91 32.61 0.27
N CYS A 370 -13.66 33.08 0.35
CA CYS A 370 -12.47 32.31 0.02
C CYS A 370 -12.27 31.16 1.00
N GLN A 371 -11.99 29.98 0.46
CA GLN A 371 -11.76 28.78 1.25
C GLN A 371 -10.27 28.47 1.34
N ALA A 372 -9.86 27.94 2.49
CA ALA A 372 -8.53 27.39 2.65
C ALA A 372 -8.35 26.19 1.68
N PRO A 373 -7.15 26.02 1.08
CA PRO A 373 -6.82 24.86 0.26
C PRO A 373 -7.13 23.53 0.93
N THR A 374 -7.81 22.61 0.24
CA THR A 374 -8.06 21.24 0.71
C THR A 374 -7.80 20.23 -0.39
N CYS A 375 -7.46 18.99 -0.01
CA CYS A 375 -7.19 17.87 -0.93
C CYS A 375 -8.45 17.28 -1.62
N THR A 376 -9.47 18.12 -1.86
CA THR A 376 -10.77 17.75 -2.43
C THR A 376 -11.51 18.95 -3.05
N ASP A 377 -10.85 20.10 -3.22
CA ASP A 377 -11.50 21.35 -3.65
C ASP A 377 -11.52 21.56 -5.17
N GLY A 378 -10.95 20.64 -5.94
CA GLY A 378 -11.02 20.58 -7.40
C GLY A 378 -9.93 21.39 -8.10
N VAL A 379 -9.00 22.01 -7.38
CA VAL A 379 -7.93 22.83 -7.96
C VAL A 379 -6.58 22.44 -7.39
N LYS A 380 -5.52 22.44 -8.22
CA LYS A 380 -4.15 22.22 -7.73
C LYS A 380 -3.66 23.47 -7.00
N ASN A 381 -3.76 23.49 -5.67
CA ASN A 381 -3.35 24.60 -4.82
C ASN A 381 -2.55 24.11 -3.58
N GLY A 382 -2.22 25.02 -2.67
CA GLY A 382 -1.55 24.65 -1.41
C GLY A 382 -0.23 23.87 -1.59
N LEU A 383 -0.16 22.68 -1.00
CA LEU A 383 1.00 21.78 -1.06
C LEU A 383 0.78 20.55 -1.97
N GLU A 384 -0.24 20.60 -2.82
CA GLU A 384 -0.59 19.50 -3.71
C GLU A 384 0.38 19.37 -4.89
N THR A 385 0.64 18.13 -5.30
CA THR A 385 1.50 17.86 -6.46
C THR A 385 0.69 17.44 -7.70
N GLY A 386 -0.51 16.90 -7.51
CA GLY A 386 -1.59 16.79 -8.50
C GLY A 386 -2.81 17.61 -8.07
N VAL A 387 -3.90 17.58 -8.83
CA VAL A 387 -5.17 18.22 -8.38
C VAL A 387 -5.75 17.36 -7.25
N ASP A 388 -6.00 17.97 -6.07
CA ASP A 388 -6.59 17.30 -4.91
C ASP A 388 -5.77 16.13 -4.34
N CYS A 389 -4.47 16.05 -4.65
CA CYS A 389 -3.65 14.91 -4.28
C CYS A 389 -2.15 15.20 -4.22
N GLY A 390 -1.44 14.31 -3.54
CA GLY A 390 0.02 14.35 -3.47
C GLY A 390 0.56 15.45 -2.55
N GLY A 391 1.85 15.39 -2.22
CA GLY A 391 2.42 16.19 -1.15
C GLY A 391 2.10 15.64 0.24
N ALA A 392 2.93 15.97 1.23
CA ALA A 392 2.88 15.36 2.56
C ALA A 392 1.52 15.51 3.25
N THR A 393 0.86 16.67 3.10
CA THR A 393 -0.45 16.95 3.71
C THR A 393 -1.53 16.05 3.14
N CYS A 394 -1.67 15.97 1.81
CA CYS A 394 -2.70 15.13 1.19
C CYS A 394 -2.42 13.64 1.37
N VAL A 395 -1.15 13.22 1.28
CA VAL A 395 -0.77 11.82 1.56
C VAL A 395 -1.10 11.43 3.00
N SER A 396 -0.90 12.32 3.99
CA SER A 396 -1.31 12.07 5.39
C SER A 396 -2.82 11.91 5.58
N GLN A 397 -3.62 12.42 4.61
CA GLN A 397 -5.07 12.26 4.54
C GLN A 397 -5.49 11.10 3.62
N ASN A 398 -4.57 10.22 3.23
CA ASN A 398 -4.78 9.12 2.30
C ASN A 398 -5.24 9.57 0.89
N LYS A 399 -4.73 10.73 0.44
CA LYS A 399 -4.96 11.32 -0.89
C LYS A 399 -3.66 11.36 -1.71
N ALA A 400 -3.04 10.19 -1.86
CA ALA A 400 -2.00 10.03 -2.88
C ALA A 400 -2.63 10.12 -4.28
N CYS A 401 -1.87 10.60 -5.25
CA CYS A 401 -2.29 10.78 -6.61
C CYS A 401 -2.45 9.45 -7.35
N ALA A 402 -3.55 9.32 -8.08
CA ALA A 402 -3.74 8.26 -9.05
C ALA A 402 -2.79 8.43 -10.25
N ASP A 403 -2.70 7.39 -11.07
CA ASP A 403 -1.89 7.37 -12.28
C ASP A 403 -2.18 8.59 -13.18
N THR A 404 -1.16 9.06 -13.89
CA THR A 404 -1.15 10.22 -14.79
C THR A 404 -1.27 11.60 -14.13
N LEU A 405 -1.64 11.68 -12.84
CA LEU A 405 -1.66 12.95 -12.11
C LEU A 405 -0.24 13.43 -11.76
N GLY A 406 -0.12 14.74 -11.50
CA GLY A 406 1.15 15.38 -11.19
C GLY A 406 1.77 14.87 -9.89
N CYS A 407 3.10 14.77 -9.87
CA CYS A 407 3.87 14.39 -8.68
C CYS A 407 5.25 15.04 -8.68
N THR A 408 5.89 15.05 -7.50
CA THR A 408 7.28 15.47 -7.32
C THR A 408 8.14 14.37 -6.70
N SER A 409 7.52 13.43 -5.98
CA SER A 409 8.15 12.28 -5.32
C SER A 409 7.26 11.05 -5.51
N GLY A 410 7.86 9.85 -5.43
CA GLY A 410 7.12 8.59 -5.46
C GLY A 410 6.05 8.49 -4.36
N THR A 411 6.30 9.08 -3.19
CA THR A 411 5.34 9.14 -2.07
C THR A 411 4.05 9.88 -2.41
N ASP A 412 4.07 10.75 -3.43
CA ASP A 412 2.88 11.46 -3.88
C ASP A 412 1.92 10.54 -4.62
N CYS A 413 2.39 9.39 -5.12
CA CYS A 413 1.63 8.50 -5.99
C CYS A 413 1.12 7.29 -5.24
N MET A 414 -0.10 6.85 -5.56
CA MET A 414 -0.66 5.59 -5.06
C MET A 414 0.23 4.39 -5.42
N SER A 415 0.88 4.43 -6.59
CA SER A 415 1.84 3.41 -7.03
C SER A 415 3.20 3.49 -6.35
N GLY A 416 3.53 4.60 -5.68
CA GLY A 416 4.89 4.86 -5.20
C GLY A 416 5.86 5.31 -6.30
N VAL A 417 5.42 5.46 -7.55
CA VAL A 417 6.28 5.75 -8.71
C VAL A 417 5.95 7.10 -9.34
N CYS A 418 6.90 8.02 -9.25
CA CYS A 418 6.84 9.32 -9.91
C CYS A 418 7.93 9.40 -10.98
N THR A 419 7.54 9.53 -12.24
CA THR A 419 8.49 9.66 -13.36
C THR A 419 8.09 10.82 -14.24
N SER A 420 9.05 11.68 -14.59
CA SER A 420 8.82 12.87 -15.42
C SER A 420 7.72 13.81 -14.89
N GLY A 421 7.55 13.86 -13.56
CA GLY A 421 6.55 14.70 -12.90
C GLY A 421 5.12 14.16 -12.96
N SER A 422 4.92 12.89 -13.33
CA SER A 422 3.59 12.24 -13.34
C SER A 422 3.63 10.85 -12.72
N CYS A 423 2.57 10.50 -11.98
CA CYS A 423 2.42 9.19 -11.37
C CYS A 423 2.27 8.11 -12.45
N GLN A 424 3.05 7.04 -12.33
CA GLN A 424 3.00 5.92 -13.26
C GLN A 424 2.17 4.78 -12.66
N ALA A 425 1.51 4.03 -13.54
CA ALA A 425 0.86 2.78 -13.14
C ALA A 425 1.92 1.79 -12.62
N PRO A 426 1.59 0.96 -11.62
CA PRO A 426 2.52 -0.05 -11.09
C PRO A 426 2.92 -1.06 -12.18
N THR A 427 4.20 -1.37 -12.28
CA THR A 427 4.73 -2.35 -13.23
C THR A 427 5.76 -3.25 -12.55
N CYS A 428 5.94 -4.46 -13.09
CA CYS A 428 6.92 -5.43 -12.58
C CYS A 428 8.40 -5.09 -12.88
N ALA A 429 8.73 -3.80 -13.01
CA ALA A 429 10.06 -3.30 -13.34
C ALA A 429 10.25 -1.82 -12.93
N ASP A 430 9.40 -1.29 -12.05
CA ASP A 430 9.43 0.11 -11.62
C ASP A 430 10.30 0.37 -10.37
N GLY A 431 10.87 -0.68 -9.78
CA GLY A 431 11.83 -0.59 -8.69
C GLY A 431 11.20 -0.49 -7.31
N VAL A 432 9.87 -0.59 -7.18
CA VAL A 432 9.17 -0.54 -5.89
C VAL A 432 8.20 -1.70 -5.73
N LYS A 433 8.05 -2.23 -4.51
CA LYS A 433 7.05 -3.26 -4.24
C LYS A 433 5.65 -2.63 -4.17
N ASN A 434 4.90 -2.69 -5.26
CA ASN A 434 3.56 -2.11 -5.36
C ASN A 434 2.57 -3.07 -6.06
N GLY A 435 1.34 -2.63 -6.31
CA GLY A 435 0.35 -3.42 -7.05
C GLY A 435 0.07 -4.80 -6.41
N LEU A 436 0.25 -5.87 -7.19
CA LEU A 436 0.05 -7.26 -6.76
C LEU A 436 1.37 -8.00 -6.49
N GLU A 437 2.49 -7.28 -6.41
CA GLU A 437 3.79 -7.88 -6.22
C GLU A 437 4.00 -8.43 -4.82
N THR A 438 4.73 -9.54 -4.72
CA THR A 438 5.11 -10.11 -3.42
C THR A 438 6.54 -9.73 -3.02
N GLY A 439 7.42 -9.52 -3.99
CA GLY A 439 8.74 -8.89 -3.85
C GLY A 439 8.84 -7.64 -4.70
N VAL A 440 9.95 -6.89 -4.64
CA VAL A 440 10.14 -5.74 -5.53
C VAL A 440 10.25 -6.24 -6.97
N ASP A 441 9.38 -5.74 -7.87
CA ASP A 441 9.37 -6.07 -9.31
C ASP A 441 9.11 -7.56 -9.64
N CYS A 442 8.57 -8.33 -8.69
CA CYS A 442 8.39 -9.78 -8.87
C CYS A 442 7.27 -10.39 -8.03
N GLY A 443 6.83 -11.58 -8.47
CA GLY A 443 5.83 -12.36 -7.77
C GLY A 443 4.41 -11.81 -7.91
N GLY A 444 3.43 -12.57 -7.44
CA GLY A 444 2.03 -12.29 -7.71
C GLY A 444 1.62 -12.64 -9.14
N VAL A 445 0.31 -12.79 -9.35
CA VAL A 445 -0.25 -13.32 -10.61
C VAL A 445 0.17 -12.48 -11.84
N THR A 446 0.24 -11.15 -11.69
CA THR A 446 0.59 -10.25 -12.80
C THR A 446 2.05 -10.42 -13.22
N CYS A 447 3.01 -10.36 -12.29
CA CYS A 447 4.42 -10.45 -12.63
C CYS A 447 4.82 -11.87 -13.04
N VAL A 448 4.26 -12.90 -12.41
CA VAL A 448 4.46 -14.29 -12.83
C VAL A 448 3.96 -14.52 -14.26
N SER A 449 2.82 -13.92 -14.66
CA SER A 449 2.35 -14.00 -16.05
C SER A 449 3.27 -13.32 -17.06
N GLN A 450 4.14 -12.41 -16.59
CA GLN A 450 5.20 -11.74 -17.36
C GLN A 450 6.57 -12.41 -17.19
N ASN A 451 6.61 -13.65 -16.66
CA ASN A 451 7.84 -14.40 -16.39
C ASN A 451 8.79 -13.72 -15.38
N LYS A 452 8.23 -12.99 -14.41
CA LYS A 452 8.94 -12.31 -13.32
C LYS A 452 8.56 -12.90 -11.96
N ALA A 453 8.79 -14.20 -11.82
CA ALA A 453 8.79 -14.83 -10.51
C ALA A 453 10.01 -14.37 -9.70
N CYS A 454 9.88 -14.33 -8.38
CA CYS A 454 10.91 -13.86 -7.47
C CYS A 454 12.05 -14.86 -7.33
N ALA A 455 13.27 -14.32 -7.24
CA ALA A 455 14.46 -15.07 -6.91
C ALA A 455 14.47 -15.52 -5.43
N ASP A 456 15.45 -16.34 -5.07
CA ASP A 456 15.62 -16.84 -3.71
C ASP A 456 15.79 -15.71 -2.69
N ASN A 457 15.33 -15.93 -1.47
CA ASN A 457 15.30 -14.99 -0.33
C ASN A 457 14.45 -13.72 -0.53
N VAL A 458 13.69 -13.62 -1.62
CA VAL A 458 12.73 -12.53 -1.84
C VAL A 458 11.37 -12.88 -1.25
N SER A 459 10.62 -11.88 -0.81
CA SER A 459 9.28 -12.06 -0.23
C SER A 459 8.28 -12.69 -1.20
N CYS A 460 7.47 -13.60 -0.69
CA CYS A 460 6.45 -14.34 -1.43
C CYS A 460 5.20 -14.59 -0.57
N SER A 461 4.07 -14.89 -1.22
CA SER A 461 2.85 -15.34 -0.53
C SER A 461 2.52 -16.80 -0.84
N THR A 462 2.89 -17.26 -2.04
CA THR A 462 2.61 -18.60 -2.56
C THR A 462 3.82 -19.13 -3.30
N GLY A 463 3.90 -20.46 -3.48
CA GLY A 463 4.99 -21.07 -4.24
C GLY A 463 5.13 -20.49 -5.65
N THR A 464 4.01 -20.20 -6.33
CA THR A 464 4.03 -19.66 -7.71
C THR A 464 4.70 -18.29 -7.83
N ASP A 465 4.82 -17.55 -6.73
CA ASP A 465 5.53 -16.27 -6.73
C ASP A 465 7.03 -16.45 -6.90
N CYS A 466 7.57 -17.64 -6.62
CA CYS A 466 8.99 -17.92 -6.61
C CYS A 466 9.43 -18.68 -7.87
N MET A 467 10.63 -18.36 -8.37
CA MET A 467 11.26 -19.12 -9.45
C MET A 467 11.45 -20.60 -9.05
N SER A 468 11.79 -20.86 -7.79
CA SER A 468 11.92 -22.20 -7.21
C SER A 468 10.58 -22.91 -6.98
N ARG A 469 9.46 -22.19 -7.10
CA ARG A 469 8.12 -22.64 -6.70
C ARG A 469 7.92 -22.91 -5.20
N ILE A 470 8.85 -22.46 -4.36
CA ILE A 470 8.83 -22.72 -2.91
C ILE A 470 8.76 -21.42 -2.16
N CYS A 471 7.66 -21.21 -1.44
CA CYS A 471 7.48 -20.10 -0.54
C CYS A 471 7.34 -20.63 0.89
N THR A 472 8.38 -20.44 1.70
CA THR A 472 8.40 -20.91 3.09
C THR A 472 8.65 -19.72 4.00
N SER A 473 7.82 -19.56 5.04
CA SER A 473 7.92 -18.45 5.98
C SER A 473 7.88 -17.06 5.32
N GLY A 474 7.15 -16.93 4.20
CA GLY A 474 7.01 -15.68 3.46
C GLY A 474 8.21 -15.30 2.58
N SER A 475 9.17 -16.21 2.38
CA SER A 475 10.34 -15.99 1.52
C SER A 475 10.61 -17.16 0.58
N CYS A 476 11.00 -16.83 -0.66
CA CYS A 476 11.38 -17.81 -1.66
C CYS A 476 12.61 -18.60 -1.21
N GLN A 477 12.54 -19.92 -1.23
CA GLN A 477 13.67 -20.78 -0.87
C GLN A 477 14.40 -21.26 -2.11
N ALA A 478 15.70 -21.47 -2.00
CA ALA A 478 16.48 -22.10 -3.05
C ALA A 478 15.97 -23.53 -3.32
N PRO A 479 15.95 -23.98 -4.58
CA PRO A 479 15.57 -25.34 -4.93
C PRO A 479 16.54 -26.38 -4.34
N THR A 480 16.02 -27.50 -3.85
CA THR A 480 16.79 -28.61 -3.30
C THR A 480 16.25 -29.94 -3.78
N CYS A 481 17.09 -30.98 -3.84
CA CYS A 481 16.69 -32.33 -4.27
C CYS A 481 15.83 -33.10 -3.24
N ALA A 482 15.02 -32.40 -2.44
CA ALA A 482 14.18 -32.96 -1.37
C ALA A 482 13.06 -31.99 -0.94
N ASP A 483 12.72 -31.00 -1.76
CA ASP A 483 11.73 -29.96 -1.44
C ASP A 483 10.30 -30.29 -1.88
N GLY A 484 10.10 -31.43 -2.58
CA GLY A 484 8.80 -31.93 -2.98
C GLY A 484 8.29 -31.36 -4.31
N VAL A 485 9.07 -30.53 -5.02
CA VAL A 485 8.65 -29.92 -6.28
C VAL A 485 9.71 -30.07 -7.36
N LYS A 486 9.30 -30.45 -8.58
CA LYS A 486 10.22 -30.46 -9.73
C LYS A 486 10.61 -29.02 -10.11
N ASN A 487 11.80 -28.59 -9.74
CA ASN A 487 12.35 -27.26 -9.97
C ASN A 487 13.87 -27.31 -10.29
N GLY A 488 14.52 -26.16 -10.40
CA GLY A 488 15.98 -26.10 -10.59
C GLY A 488 16.48 -26.88 -11.80
N LEU A 489 17.43 -27.80 -11.57
CA LEU A 489 18.02 -28.68 -12.58
C LEU A 489 17.48 -30.12 -12.52
N GLU A 490 16.39 -30.35 -11.79
CA GLU A 490 15.81 -31.68 -11.62
C GLU A 490 15.11 -32.17 -12.88
N THR A 491 15.26 -33.46 -13.16
CA THR A 491 14.58 -34.10 -14.29
C THR A 491 13.34 -34.89 -13.85
N GLY A 492 13.32 -35.39 -12.60
CA GLY A 492 12.12 -35.82 -11.87
C GLY A 492 11.77 -34.87 -10.73
N VAL A 493 10.83 -35.23 -9.85
CA VAL A 493 10.61 -34.48 -8.60
C VAL A 493 11.68 -34.92 -7.60
N ASP A 494 12.45 -34.00 -7.05
CA ASP A 494 13.51 -34.25 -6.05
C ASP A 494 14.64 -35.19 -6.52
N CYS A 495 14.81 -35.35 -7.84
CA CYS A 495 15.76 -36.30 -8.40
C CYS A 495 16.22 -35.95 -9.82
N GLY A 496 17.34 -36.55 -10.22
CA GLY A 496 17.87 -36.46 -11.57
C GLY A 496 18.53 -35.11 -11.89
N GLY A 497 19.24 -35.04 -13.00
CA GLY A 497 20.12 -33.91 -13.31
C GLY A 497 21.43 -33.97 -12.50
N ALA A 498 22.47 -33.31 -13.01
CA ALA A 498 23.82 -33.44 -12.47
C ALA A 498 23.93 -33.08 -10.98
N THR A 499 23.20 -32.05 -10.52
CA THR A 499 23.21 -31.61 -9.12
C THR A 499 22.64 -32.69 -8.19
N CYS A 500 21.46 -33.23 -8.47
CA CYS A 500 20.85 -34.24 -7.59
C CYS A 500 21.57 -35.58 -7.69
N VAL A 501 22.07 -35.96 -8.87
CA VAL A 501 22.89 -37.17 -9.02
C VAL A 501 24.19 -37.07 -8.22
N SER A 502 24.84 -35.90 -8.17
CA SER A 502 26.02 -35.68 -7.30
C SER A 502 25.73 -35.81 -5.80
N GLN A 503 24.45 -35.68 -5.41
CA GLN A 503 23.95 -35.89 -4.06
C GLN A 503 23.35 -37.30 -3.85
N ASN A 504 23.64 -38.24 -4.76
CA ASN A 504 23.13 -39.61 -4.75
C ASN A 504 21.59 -39.70 -4.83
N LYS A 505 20.97 -38.78 -5.58
CA LYS A 505 19.51 -38.71 -5.83
C LYS A 505 19.20 -38.85 -7.32
N ALA A 506 19.64 -39.96 -7.89
CA ALA A 506 19.15 -40.42 -9.18
C ALA A 506 17.68 -40.83 -9.06
N CYS A 507 16.93 -40.64 -10.12
CA CYS A 507 15.50 -40.91 -10.20
C CYS A 507 15.21 -42.41 -10.21
N ALA A 508 14.22 -42.80 -9.42
CA ALA A 508 13.61 -44.11 -9.49
C ALA A 508 12.79 -44.28 -10.78
N ASP A 509 12.38 -45.51 -11.05
CA ASP A 509 11.59 -45.87 -12.22
C ASP A 509 10.32 -45.02 -12.34
N SER A 510 9.90 -44.76 -13.58
CA SER A 510 8.76 -43.92 -13.95
C SER A 510 8.87 -42.42 -13.64
N LEU A 511 9.91 -41.96 -12.95
CA LEU A 511 10.16 -40.52 -12.78
C LEU A 511 10.81 -39.92 -14.03
N GLY A 512 10.70 -38.60 -14.16
CA GLY A 512 11.21 -37.87 -15.33
C GLY A 512 12.73 -37.94 -15.45
N CYS A 513 13.23 -37.98 -16.67
CA CYS A 513 14.66 -37.98 -16.97
C CYS A 513 14.95 -37.32 -18.32
N THR A 514 16.21 -36.93 -18.54
CA THR A 514 16.73 -36.44 -19.83
C THR A 514 17.91 -37.28 -20.35
N SER A 515 18.60 -37.95 -19.43
CA SER A 515 19.76 -38.81 -19.69
C SER A 515 19.69 -40.06 -18.82
N GLY A 516 20.33 -41.15 -19.24
CA GLY A 516 20.45 -42.38 -18.44
C GLY A 516 21.09 -42.13 -17.06
N THR A 517 22.02 -41.18 -16.97
CA THR A 517 22.67 -40.77 -15.70
C THR A 517 21.70 -40.20 -14.68
N ASP A 518 20.52 -39.72 -15.12
CA ASP A 518 19.49 -39.21 -14.21
C ASP A 518 18.79 -40.34 -13.47
N CYS A 519 18.87 -41.57 -13.96
CA CYS A 519 18.12 -42.72 -13.47
C CYS A 519 19.00 -43.65 -12.65
N THR A 520 18.46 -44.20 -11.57
CA THR A 520 19.14 -45.24 -10.79
C THR A 520 19.41 -46.49 -11.63
N SER A 521 18.56 -46.78 -12.61
CA SER A 521 18.75 -47.86 -13.59
C SER A 521 19.81 -47.56 -14.65
N GLY A 522 20.20 -46.30 -14.85
CA GLY A 522 21.01 -45.90 -16.00
C GLY A 522 20.21 -45.77 -17.31
N VAL A 523 18.89 -46.01 -17.30
CA VAL A 523 18.06 -46.09 -18.52
C VAL A 523 16.99 -45.01 -18.53
N CYS A 524 17.12 -44.07 -19.47
CA CYS A 524 16.12 -43.04 -19.73
C CYS A 524 15.50 -43.25 -21.11
N THR A 525 14.22 -43.60 -21.16
CA THR A 525 13.50 -43.82 -22.42
C THR A 525 12.25 -42.96 -22.45
N SER A 526 12.03 -42.23 -23.55
CA SER A 526 10.88 -41.33 -23.72
C SER A 526 10.69 -40.30 -22.60
N GLY A 527 11.80 -39.86 -21.98
CA GLY A 527 11.78 -38.88 -20.90
C GLY A 527 11.38 -39.45 -19.52
N SER A 528 11.37 -40.77 -19.35
CA SER A 528 11.10 -41.42 -18.06
C SER A 528 12.07 -42.56 -17.77
N CYS A 529 12.49 -42.66 -16.52
CA CYS A 529 13.37 -43.73 -16.06
C CYS A 529 12.67 -45.08 -16.20
N GLN A 530 13.35 -46.05 -16.80
CA GLN A 530 12.83 -47.40 -16.96
C GLN A 530 13.49 -48.34 -15.98
N ALA A 531 12.76 -49.37 -15.56
CA ALA A 531 13.34 -50.46 -14.79
C ALA A 531 14.45 -51.15 -15.61
N PRO A 532 15.53 -51.63 -14.96
CA PRO A 532 16.56 -52.45 -15.59
C PRO A 532 15.97 -53.65 -16.35
N THR A 533 16.42 -53.88 -17.59
CA THR A 533 16.06 -55.07 -18.37
C THR A 533 17.28 -55.67 -19.03
N CYS A 534 17.26 -56.99 -19.25
CA CYS A 534 18.35 -57.76 -19.88
C CYS A 534 18.51 -57.52 -21.40
N THR A 535 18.12 -56.34 -21.87
CA THR A 535 18.13 -55.89 -23.27
C THR A 535 18.15 -54.36 -23.39
N ASP A 536 18.40 -53.62 -22.29
CA ASP A 536 18.33 -52.16 -22.28
C ASP A 536 19.62 -51.47 -22.72
N GLY A 537 20.69 -52.22 -22.98
CA GLY A 537 21.96 -51.68 -23.46
C GLY A 537 22.83 -51.09 -22.36
N VAL A 538 22.52 -51.32 -21.08
CA VAL A 538 23.28 -50.83 -19.93
C VAL A 538 23.53 -51.96 -18.93
N LYS A 539 24.79 -52.15 -18.51
CA LYS A 539 25.10 -53.12 -17.46
C LYS A 539 24.57 -52.64 -16.10
N ASN A 540 23.37 -53.07 -15.72
CA ASN A 540 22.67 -52.62 -14.52
C ASN A 540 21.95 -53.80 -13.81
N GLY A 541 21.20 -53.51 -12.75
CA GLY A 541 20.41 -54.52 -12.04
C GLY A 541 21.25 -55.68 -11.50
N LEU A 542 20.92 -56.92 -11.92
CA LEU A 542 21.61 -58.15 -11.51
C LEU A 542 22.52 -58.73 -12.62
N GLU A 543 22.78 -57.97 -13.67
CA GLU A 543 23.59 -58.41 -14.81
C GLU A 543 25.06 -58.61 -14.44
N THR A 544 25.63 -59.74 -14.87
CA THR A 544 27.07 -59.99 -14.68
C THR A 544 27.91 -59.44 -15.82
N ALA A 545 27.34 -59.32 -17.02
CA ALA A 545 27.85 -58.54 -18.14
C ALA A 545 26.69 -57.84 -18.87
N LEU A 546 27.01 -56.92 -19.78
CA LEU A 546 26.02 -56.09 -20.48
C LEU A 546 24.86 -56.93 -21.05
N ASP A 547 23.64 -56.68 -20.57
CA ASP A 547 22.39 -57.34 -21.01
C ASP A 547 22.37 -58.88 -20.80
N CYS A 548 23.20 -59.42 -19.91
CA CYS A 548 23.26 -60.88 -19.68
C CYS A 548 23.76 -61.29 -18.29
N GLY A 549 23.45 -62.54 -17.94
CA GLY A 549 23.91 -63.18 -16.71
C GLY A 549 23.19 -62.67 -15.46
N GLY A 550 23.39 -63.36 -14.34
CA GLY A 550 22.59 -63.16 -13.13
C GLY A 550 21.21 -63.82 -13.23
N ASN A 551 20.61 -64.10 -12.07
CA ASN A 551 19.41 -64.95 -11.99
C ASN A 551 18.22 -64.47 -12.84
N THR A 552 18.06 -63.15 -12.97
CA THR A 552 16.91 -62.53 -13.64
C THR A 552 17.06 -62.68 -15.14
N CYS A 553 18.23 -62.38 -15.69
CA CYS A 553 18.50 -62.55 -17.11
C CYS A 553 18.56 -64.03 -17.52
N VAL A 554 19.13 -64.89 -16.67
CA VAL A 554 19.11 -66.35 -16.90
C VAL A 554 17.67 -66.87 -16.96
N SER A 555 16.76 -66.39 -16.10
CA SER A 555 15.34 -66.77 -16.17
C SER A 555 14.63 -66.32 -17.46
N GLN A 556 15.18 -65.31 -18.14
CA GLN A 556 14.73 -64.80 -19.44
C GLN A 556 15.52 -65.39 -20.62
N ASN A 557 16.31 -66.45 -20.39
CA ASN A 557 17.17 -67.09 -21.38
C ASN A 557 18.24 -66.14 -21.97
N LYS A 558 18.74 -65.21 -21.13
CA LYS A 558 19.81 -64.24 -21.44
C LYS A 558 21.08 -64.55 -20.66
N GLN A 559 21.58 -65.77 -20.86
CA GLN A 559 22.91 -66.16 -20.40
C GLN A 559 23.99 -65.48 -21.24
N CYS A 560 25.12 -65.19 -20.63
CA CYS A 560 26.26 -64.57 -21.27
C CYS A 560 27.00 -65.56 -22.17
N ALA A 561 27.39 -65.07 -23.35
CA ALA A 561 28.29 -65.76 -24.25
C ALA A 561 29.72 -65.84 -23.66
N ASP A 562 30.57 -66.61 -24.31
CA ASP A 562 31.96 -66.79 -23.95
C ASP A 562 32.72 -65.45 -23.85
N ASN A 563 33.71 -65.40 -22.95
CA ASN A 563 34.55 -64.25 -22.62
C ASN A 563 33.84 -63.05 -21.97
N LEU A 564 32.54 -63.13 -21.72
CA LEU A 564 31.82 -62.12 -20.94
C LEU A 564 31.93 -62.40 -19.44
N SER A 565 31.79 -61.34 -18.64
CA SER A 565 31.89 -61.44 -17.18
C SER A 565 30.76 -62.27 -16.56
N CYS A 566 31.11 -63.10 -15.59
CA CYS A 566 30.20 -63.96 -14.84
C CYS A 566 30.59 -64.02 -13.36
N ILE A 567 29.64 -64.39 -12.50
CA ILE A 567 29.86 -64.64 -11.07
C ILE A 567 29.69 -66.13 -10.77
N ILE A 568 28.68 -66.75 -11.38
CA ILE A 568 28.36 -68.16 -11.20
C ILE A 568 28.20 -68.87 -12.55
N ARG A 569 28.29 -70.20 -12.52
CA ARG A 569 28.20 -71.05 -13.71
C ARG A 569 26.94 -70.84 -14.53
N THR A 570 25.80 -70.59 -13.89
CA THR A 570 24.52 -70.39 -14.59
C THR A 570 24.45 -69.10 -15.39
N ASP A 571 25.33 -68.14 -15.13
CA ASP A 571 25.39 -66.89 -15.90
C ASP A 571 25.82 -67.14 -17.34
N CYS A 572 26.55 -68.22 -17.59
CA CYS A 572 27.16 -68.53 -18.89
C CYS A 572 26.31 -69.49 -19.70
N THR A 573 26.23 -69.29 -21.01
CA THR A 573 25.64 -70.26 -21.95
C THR A 573 26.37 -71.59 -21.92
N SER A 574 27.68 -71.57 -21.67
CA SER A 574 28.51 -72.77 -21.50
C SER A 574 28.27 -73.50 -20.17
N GLY A 575 27.67 -72.86 -19.18
CA GLY A 575 27.64 -73.39 -17.81
C GLY A 575 28.99 -73.34 -17.09
N VAL A 576 30.01 -72.67 -17.66
CA VAL A 576 31.37 -72.60 -17.08
C VAL A 576 31.75 -71.15 -16.84
N CYS A 577 31.87 -70.80 -15.56
CA CYS A 577 32.40 -69.52 -15.11
C CYS A 577 33.73 -69.76 -14.39
N THR A 578 34.83 -69.26 -14.95
CA THR A 578 36.16 -69.42 -14.36
C THR A 578 36.88 -68.08 -14.38
N SER A 579 37.49 -67.72 -13.25
CA SER A 579 38.18 -66.43 -13.08
C SER A 579 37.30 -65.21 -13.44
N GLY A 580 35.99 -65.31 -13.16
CA GLY A 580 35.02 -64.24 -13.42
C GLY A 580 34.64 -64.05 -14.89
N SER A 581 34.98 -64.99 -15.79
CA SER A 581 34.63 -64.92 -17.21
C SER A 581 34.03 -66.25 -17.71
N CYS A 582 33.04 -66.16 -18.58
CA CYS A 582 32.44 -67.32 -19.23
C CYS A 582 33.45 -67.99 -20.14
N GLN A 583 33.70 -69.28 -19.92
CA GLN A 583 34.66 -70.03 -20.73
C GLN A 583 33.94 -70.74 -21.87
N THR A 584 34.64 -70.86 -22.99
CA THR A 584 34.20 -71.72 -24.09
C THR A 584 34.11 -73.17 -23.60
N PRO A 585 33.04 -73.91 -23.94
CA PRO A 585 32.90 -75.33 -23.64
C PRO A 585 34.15 -76.15 -24.01
N THR A 586 34.65 -76.98 -23.10
CA THR A 586 35.75 -77.92 -23.36
C THR A 586 35.41 -79.30 -22.85
N CYS A 587 35.99 -80.34 -23.48
CA CYS A 587 35.79 -81.74 -23.12
C CYS A 587 36.45 -82.18 -21.79
N THR A 588 36.62 -81.24 -20.86
CA THR A 588 37.28 -81.39 -19.55
C THR A 588 36.82 -80.32 -18.54
N ASP A 589 35.76 -79.58 -18.83
CA ASP A 589 35.31 -78.44 -18.01
C ASP A 589 34.37 -78.82 -16.85
N GLY A 590 34.01 -80.11 -16.74
CA GLY A 590 33.21 -80.63 -15.64
C GLY A 590 31.71 -80.37 -15.78
N VAL A 591 31.23 -79.99 -16.96
CA VAL A 591 29.80 -79.83 -17.25
C VAL A 591 29.43 -80.42 -18.60
N LYS A 592 28.29 -81.12 -18.69
CA LYS A 592 27.80 -81.64 -19.99
C LYS A 592 27.27 -80.48 -20.84
N ASN A 593 28.08 -79.95 -21.74
CA ASN A 593 27.75 -78.79 -22.59
C ASN A 593 28.26 -78.98 -24.04
N GLY A 594 28.09 -77.96 -24.89
CA GLY A 594 28.62 -77.97 -26.25
C GLY A 594 28.12 -79.16 -27.09
N LEU A 595 29.06 -79.96 -27.62
CA LEU A 595 28.78 -81.14 -28.45
C LEU A 595 28.94 -82.47 -27.71
N GLU A 596 29.05 -82.44 -26.39
CA GLU A 596 29.23 -83.63 -25.56
C GLU A 596 27.98 -84.50 -25.48
N THR A 597 28.14 -85.81 -25.66
CA THR A 597 27.03 -86.77 -25.47
C THR A 597 26.91 -87.24 -24.02
N ALA A 598 27.98 -87.13 -23.25
CA ALA A 598 28.01 -87.28 -21.80
C ALA A 598 29.04 -86.34 -21.19
N LEU A 599 29.02 -86.19 -19.86
CA LEU A 599 29.90 -85.25 -19.14
C LEU A 599 31.37 -85.38 -19.58
N ASP A 600 31.93 -84.32 -20.17
CA ASP A 600 33.32 -84.22 -20.62
C ASP A 600 33.73 -85.25 -21.70
N CYS A 601 32.77 -85.85 -22.42
CA CYS A 601 33.08 -86.84 -23.46
C CYS A 601 32.03 -87.00 -24.56
N GLY A 602 32.48 -87.57 -25.68
CA GLY A 602 31.64 -87.91 -26.81
C GLY A 602 31.29 -86.72 -27.71
N GLY A 603 30.71 -86.99 -28.86
CA GLY A 603 30.62 -86.04 -29.96
C GLY A 603 31.91 -85.95 -30.76
N SER A 604 31.81 -85.47 -32.01
CA SER A 604 32.93 -85.41 -32.94
C SER A 604 34.10 -84.55 -32.44
N THR A 605 33.82 -83.45 -31.75
CA THR A 605 34.85 -82.54 -31.22
C THR A 605 35.64 -83.20 -30.11
N CYS A 606 34.98 -83.81 -29.12
CA CYS A 606 35.67 -84.47 -28.02
C CYS A 606 36.40 -85.75 -28.47
N ALA A 607 35.81 -86.51 -29.40
CA ALA A 607 36.50 -87.65 -30.00
C ALA A 607 37.82 -87.24 -30.68
N SER A 608 37.83 -86.11 -31.41
CA SER A 608 39.06 -85.56 -32.04
C SER A 608 40.12 -85.15 -31.01
N GLN A 609 39.69 -84.77 -29.79
CA GLN A 609 40.56 -84.43 -28.66
C GLN A 609 40.92 -85.65 -27.80
N LYS A 610 40.63 -86.88 -28.26
CA LYS A 610 40.83 -88.14 -27.51
C LYS A 610 40.02 -88.22 -26.21
N LYS A 611 38.85 -87.61 -26.22
CA LYS A 611 37.84 -87.61 -25.14
C LYS A 611 36.55 -88.29 -25.61
N ALA A 612 36.69 -89.44 -26.27
CA ALA A 612 35.56 -90.34 -26.46
C ALA A 612 35.17 -90.96 -25.12
N CYS A 613 33.90 -91.31 -24.95
CA CYS A 613 33.33 -91.83 -23.73
C CYS A 613 33.75 -93.29 -23.47
N ALA A 614 33.97 -93.60 -22.19
CA ALA A 614 34.19 -94.97 -21.73
C ALA A 614 32.91 -95.81 -21.83
N ASP A 615 33.05 -97.11 -21.61
CA ASP A 615 31.94 -98.05 -21.62
C ASP A 615 30.86 -97.69 -20.59
N ASN A 616 29.60 -98.00 -20.90
CA ASN A 616 28.39 -97.67 -20.13
C ASN A 616 28.07 -96.18 -19.97
N VAL A 617 28.74 -95.31 -20.72
CA VAL A 617 28.44 -93.88 -20.76
C VAL A 617 27.49 -93.56 -21.93
N SER A 618 26.67 -92.53 -21.78
CA SER A 618 25.69 -92.13 -22.80
C SER A 618 26.34 -91.69 -24.12
N CYS A 619 25.80 -92.18 -25.23
CA CYS A 619 26.26 -91.89 -26.58
C CYS A 619 25.08 -91.78 -27.55
N ASN A 620 25.32 -91.14 -28.70
CA ASN A 620 24.37 -91.08 -29.82
C ASN A 620 24.86 -91.91 -31.02
N THR A 621 26.17 -91.94 -31.25
CA THR A 621 26.81 -92.61 -32.38
C THR A 621 28.12 -93.28 -31.96
N GLY A 622 28.65 -94.18 -32.79
CA GLY A 622 29.89 -94.90 -32.49
C GLY A 622 31.10 -94.01 -32.22
N ILE A 623 31.20 -92.83 -32.87
CA ILE A 623 32.31 -91.89 -32.66
C ILE A 623 32.38 -91.34 -31.23
N ASP A 624 31.25 -91.38 -30.52
CA ASP A 624 31.17 -90.89 -29.15
C ASP A 624 31.88 -91.82 -28.18
N CYS A 625 32.10 -93.09 -28.57
CA CYS A 625 32.61 -94.14 -27.71
C CYS A 625 34.07 -94.47 -28.03
N MET A 626 34.87 -94.71 -26.99
CA MET A 626 36.25 -95.19 -27.15
C MET A 626 36.31 -96.52 -27.92
N SER A 627 35.27 -97.37 -27.78
CA SER A 627 35.12 -98.62 -28.52
C SER A 627 34.70 -98.44 -29.98
N GLY A 628 34.18 -97.27 -30.38
CA GLY A 628 33.51 -97.10 -31.66
C GLY A 628 32.08 -97.65 -31.70
N VAL A 629 31.57 -98.21 -30.60
CA VAL A 629 30.27 -98.91 -30.54
C VAL A 629 29.30 -98.22 -29.60
N CYS A 630 28.25 -97.64 -30.18
CA CYS A 630 27.12 -97.08 -29.44
C CYS A 630 25.88 -97.93 -29.70
N THR A 631 25.39 -98.64 -28.69
CA THR A 631 24.18 -99.47 -28.80
C THR A 631 23.18 -99.06 -27.73
N SER A 632 21.92 -98.86 -28.12
CA SER A 632 20.84 -98.46 -27.20
C SER A 632 21.16 -97.19 -26.38
N GLY A 633 21.91 -96.26 -26.97
CA GLY A 633 22.28 -94.99 -26.34
C GLY A 633 23.38 -95.08 -25.29
N SER A 634 24.13 -96.20 -25.21
CA SER A 634 25.26 -96.37 -24.30
C SER A 634 26.46 -97.02 -24.97
N CYS A 635 27.66 -96.55 -24.64
CA CYS A 635 28.90 -97.09 -25.15
C CYS A 635 29.09 -98.53 -24.67
N GLN A 636 29.35 -99.43 -25.60
CA GLN A 636 29.56 -100.84 -25.28
C GLN A 636 31.05 -101.16 -25.28
N ALA A 637 31.45 -102.09 -24.42
CA ALA A 637 32.79 -102.64 -24.46
C ALA A 637 33.05 -103.32 -25.82
N PRO A 638 34.29 -103.26 -26.36
CA PRO A 638 34.69 -104.00 -27.55
C PRO A 638 34.35 -105.49 -27.46
N THR A 639 33.68 -106.04 -28.49
CA THR A 639 33.41 -107.49 -28.59
C THR A 639 33.74 -108.00 -29.99
N CYS A 640 34.09 -109.28 -30.12
CA CYS A 640 34.41 -109.93 -31.40
C CYS A 640 33.19 -110.18 -32.31
N THR A 641 32.16 -109.34 -32.21
CA THR A 641 30.87 -109.42 -32.91
C THR A 641 30.16 -108.04 -32.97
N ASP A 642 30.84 -106.94 -32.66
CA ASP A 642 30.23 -105.61 -32.55
C ASP A 642 30.24 -104.80 -33.86
N GLY A 643 30.83 -105.32 -34.93
CA GLY A 643 30.79 -104.76 -36.28
C GLY A 643 31.86 -103.71 -36.56
N VAL A 644 32.78 -103.43 -35.64
CA VAL A 644 33.86 -102.46 -35.85
C VAL A 644 35.21 -103.05 -35.43
N LYS A 645 36.29 -102.74 -36.19
CA LYS A 645 37.64 -103.16 -35.79
C LYS A 645 38.11 -102.31 -34.61
N ASN A 646 38.02 -102.83 -33.39
CA ASN A 646 38.40 -102.15 -32.15
C ASN A 646 39.17 -103.09 -31.20
N GLY A 647 39.43 -102.66 -29.96
CA GLY A 647 40.05 -103.52 -28.94
C GLY A 647 41.39 -104.15 -29.36
N LEU A 648 41.45 -105.48 -29.29
CA LEU A 648 42.63 -106.29 -29.66
C LEU A 648 42.44 -107.04 -31.00
N GLU A 649 41.46 -106.63 -31.81
CA GLU A 649 41.14 -107.27 -33.07
C GLU A 649 42.14 -106.93 -34.17
N THR A 650 42.43 -107.90 -35.04
CA THR A 650 43.33 -107.70 -36.17
C THR A 650 42.60 -107.56 -37.51
N GLY A 651 41.37 -108.08 -37.60
CA GLY A 651 40.33 -107.73 -38.58
C GLY A 651 39.08 -107.16 -37.90
N VAL A 652 38.00 -106.87 -38.62
CA VAL A 652 36.71 -106.49 -37.99
C VAL A 652 36.10 -107.74 -37.37
N ASP A 653 35.80 -107.73 -36.06
CA ASP A 653 35.19 -108.84 -35.31
C ASP A 653 36.02 -110.14 -35.30
N CYS A 654 37.31 -110.08 -35.60
CA CYS A 654 38.14 -111.28 -35.76
C CYS A 654 39.63 -111.05 -35.51
N GLY A 655 40.34 -112.13 -35.18
CA GLY A 655 41.80 -112.13 -35.06
C GLY A 655 42.32 -111.42 -33.80
N GLY A 656 43.59 -111.62 -33.44
CA GLY A 656 44.13 -111.18 -32.17
C GLY A 656 43.83 -112.14 -31.02
N SER A 657 44.59 -112.04 -29.93
CA SER A 657 44.61 -113.06 -28.87
C SER A 657 43.25 -113.31 -28.21
N ILE A 658 42.46 -112.27 -27.98
CA ILE A 658 41.13 -112.38 -27.35
C ILE A 658 40.13 -113.04 -28.30
N CYS A 659 39.99 -112.55 -29.53
CA CYS A 659 39.00 -113.10 -30.47
C CYS A 659 39.35 -114.52 -30.91
N VAL A 660 40.64 -114.83 -31.10
CA VAL A 660 41.09 -116.20 -31.38
C VAL A 660 40.77 -117.14 -30.21
N SER A 661 40.93 -116.69 -28.95
CA SER A 661 40.55 -117.49 -27.77
C SER A 661 39.04 -117.75 -27.66
N GLN A 662 38.22 -116.87 -28.24
CA GLN A 662 36.77 -117.03 -28.37
C GLN A 662 36.34 -117.75 -29.66
N GLY A 663 37.30 -118.28 -30.44
CA GLY A 663 37.05 -119.02 -31.68
C GLY A 663 36.78 -118.15 -32.92
N LYS A 664 37.02 -116.84 -32.85
CA LYS A 664 36.80 -115.86 -33.92
C LYS A 664 38.10 -115.56 -34.67
N LYS A 665 38.52 -116.50 -35.53
CA LYS A 665 39.63 -116.29 -36.47
C LYS A 665 39.14 -115.56 -37.72
N CYS A 666 40.01 -114.73 -38.28
CA CYS A 666 39.77 -113.99 -39.51
C CYS A 666 39.77 -114.89 -40.75
N ALA A 667 38.78 -114.69 -41.61
CA ALA A 667 38.73 -115.32 -42.92
C ALA A 667 39.76 -114.67 -43.87
N ASP A 668 40.09 -115.38 -44.95
CA ASP A 668 41.00 -114.86 -45.98
C ASP A 668 40.49 -113.51 -46.54
N GLY A 669 41.42 -112.57 -46.76
CA GLY A 669 41.10 -111.19 -47.15
C GLY A 669 40.85 -110.23 -45.97
N SER A 670 40.70 -110.72 -44.74
CA SER A 670 40.58 -109.87 -43.54
C SER A 670 41.95 -109.46 -43.00
N GLY A 671 42.00 -108.35 -42.26
CA GLY A 671 43.24 -107.89 -41.62
C GLY A 671 43.78 -108.90 -40.59
N CYS A 672 45.10 -109.00 -40.49
CA CYS A 672 45.78 -109.85 -39.50
C CYS A 672 47.14 -109.26 -39.11
N THR A 673 47.69 -109.73 -37.98
CA THR A 673 49.07 -109.39 -37.57
C THR A 673 49.98 -110.61 -37.46
N MET A 674 49.39 -111.78 -37.21
CA MET A 674 50.11 -113.06 -37.13
C MET A 674 49.25 -114.20 -37.66
N GLY A 675 49.88 -115.28 -38.09
CA GLY A 675 49.18 -116.42 -38.70
C GLY A 675 48.08 -117.03 -37.83
N SER A 676 48.22 -117.00 -36.50
CA SER A 676 47.18 -117.50 -35.58
C SER A 676 45.87 -116.73 -35.63
N ASP A 677 45.89 -115.50 -36.15
CA ASP A 677 44.69 -114.68 -36.35
C ASP A 677 43.80 -115.25 -37.46
N CYS A 678 44.39 -115.98 -38.42
CA CYS A 678 43.73 -116.42 -39.64
C CYS A 678 43.23 -117.86 -39.57
N THR A 679 42.12 -118.15 -40.25
CA THR A 679 41.66 -119.53 -40.47
C THR A 679 42.65 -120.33 -41.32
N SER A 680 43.31 -119.69 -42.28
CA SER A 680 44.35 -120.26 -43.15
C SER A 680 45.70 -120.46 -42.46
N LEU A 681 45.87 -119.95 -41.24
CA LEU A 681 47.15 -119.90 -40.51
C LEU A 681 48.25 -119.06 -41.18
N GLY A 682 47.97 -118.41 -42.31
CA GLY A 682 48.87 -117.53 -43.04
C GLY A 682 48.44 -116.07 -42.95
N CYS A 683 49.37 -115.19 -42.53
CA CYS A 683 49.17 -113.74 -42.51
C CYS A 683 50.25 -113.07 -43.35
N ASN A 684 49.91 -112.70 -44.59
CA ASN A 684 50.86 -112.17 -45.57
C ASN A 684 50.50 -110.72 -45.90
N GLY A 685 51.45 -109.80 -45.70
CA GLY A 685 51.22 -108.37 -45.97
C GLY A 685 50.14 -107.73 -45.09
N GLY A 686 49.85 -108.30 -43.91
CA GLY A 686 48.81 -107.83 -43.00
C GLY A 686 47.40 -108.29 -43.34
N VAL A 687 47.26 -109.25 -44.26
CA VAL A 687 45.97 -109.82 -44.69
C VAL A 687 46.02 -111.35 -44.62
N CYS A 688 44.92 -111.99 -44.17
CA CYS A 688 44.82 -113.44 -44.11
C CYS A 688 44.83 -114.05 -45.51
N GLY A 689 45.68 -115.06 -45.72
CA GLY A 689 45.80 -115.77 -46.98
C GLY A 689 46.82 -116.90 -46.91
N GLY A 690 46.57 -117.96 -47.68
CA GLY A 690 47.40 -119.16 -47.77
C GLY A 690 48.74 -118.99 -48.48
#